data_AF-A0A2W6FA23-F1
#
_entry.id   AF-A0A2W6FA23-F1
#
_cell.length_a   1.000
_cell.length_b   1.000
_cell.length_c   1.000
_cell.angle_alpha   90.00
_cell.angle_beta   90.00
_cell.angle_gamma   90.00
#
_symmetry.space_group_name_H-M   'P 1'
#
loop_
_entity.id
_entity.type
_entity.pdbx_description
1 polymer ?
#
loop_
_entity_poly.entity_id
_entity_poly.type
_entity_poly.pdbx_seq_one_letter_code
_entity_poly.pdbx_strand_id
1 'polypeptide(L)'
;MLQEPLSSIDRKHATIASLVGHHIANPQEFAMYPAGWFADPQDPNMLRYYDGQTWTEHRRPATPASSPAPSAAPAAPQQPVEPAQPAQPAQPQWGYQNSQPESTTVLPVVAAQPPQGAQPARPVQPGWGQPAQSPQAAQPAPAAWQPTATPSWQQPPIAPGYPPQYPPPARRRNRPLIFGLLAVVVVGLLVGAYFVFFKSPAAPTITYQGVKIKDASAVLKKAEQNLEAVVAKRHGTKGGDTRCYYAVPKAEPAAAKKGTDIDSNLRCGPVLFVDGDASRQYLKFALTRSGTGEPVTLTAATSPLTDTPVSADEVKLQRPDGKDAPSGTGGLKVPNPPAAAADSIAATEVGPITVPAAPKGALLGSWSGGITLTNLGPVTRYGTGDAARSAPSGQKLIAFTTKGALGNDGTSTDLTSSAKVSIDGGAGRAVPNPGSGEFVVVAVPSSAGAVDLVLSERGLRQSISLLTGKPGANNVVVLARQNRETRKLAQARAVFTFSPSVIFSDGSTGTSEPAVVTFRVADISYRNIDLTKTVTASSHQKAIMHVSLTYVGAHDSGTFGFPSGLVTFTPTGGLPSHARNLSLTTGRIFNVFEVPGNVTSGVLTLAGSINQPFQGSTGSYRFGIQTPVQIPISIPAG
;
A
#
# COMPACT_ATOMS: atom_id res chain seq x y z
N MET A 1 59.01 -0.32 -35.05
CA MET A 1 58.66 -0.29 -33.61
C MET A 1 57.70 0.86 -33.41
N LEU A 2 56.41 0.58 -33.52
CA LEU A 2 55.33 1.57 -33.43
C LEU A 2 54.27 0.95 -32.52
N GLN A 3 54.05 1.59 -31.37
CA GLN A 3 53.06 1.22 -30.38
C GLN A 3 52.09 2.40 -30.32
N GLU A 4 50.91 2.23 -30.90
CA GLU A 4 49.80 3.19 -30.80
C GLU A 4 48.93 2.89 -29.57
N PRO A 5 48.28 3.92 -28.98
CA PRO A 5 47.52 3.80 -27.75
C PRO A 5 46.06 3.38 -27.98
N LEU A 6 45.54 2.57 -27.06
CA LEU A 6 44.12 2.21 -26.94
C LEU A 6 43.29 3.44 -26.53
N SER A 7 42.38 3.86 -27.40
CA SER A 7 41.33 4.83 -27.10
C SER A 7 39.98 4.17 -26.86
N SER A 8 39.33 4.69 -25.82
CA SER A 8 37.91 4.61 -25.44
C SER A 8 36.91 4.39 -26.58
N ILE A 9 36.06 3.35 -26.47
CA ILE A 9 34.74 3.29 -27.13
C ILE A 9 33.65 2.88 -26.13
N ASP A 10 32.99 3.91 -25.63
CA ASP A 10 31.55 4.16 -25.60
C ASP A 10 30.55 2.99 -25.46
N ARG A 11 29.81 3.03 -24.36
CA ARG A 11 28.56 2.30 -24.11
C ARG A 11 27.44 2.94 -24.93
N LYS A 12 26.89 2.22 -25.91
CA LYS A 12 25.54 2.51 -26.43
C LYS A 12 24.68 1.25 -26.47
N HIS A 13 23.56 1.38 -25.76
CA HIS A 13 22.44 0.47 -25.71
C HIS A 13 21.84 0.28 -27.12
N ALA A 14 21.62 -0.97 -27.52
CA ALA A 14 20.79 -1.29 -28.69
C ALA A 14 19.37 -1.65 -28.21
N THR A 15 18.52 -0.64 -28.18
CA THR A 15 17.07 -0.77 -28.31
C THR A 15 16.79 -1.13 -29.77
N ILE A 16 16.29 -2.33 -30.05
CA ILE A 16 15.71 -2.65 -31.36
C ILE A 16 14.21 -2.84 -31.14
N ALA A 17 13.49 -1.74 -31.32
CA ALA A 17 12.07 -1.72 -31.61
C ALA A 17 11.86 -0.74 -32.77
N SER A 18 10.96 -1.12 -33.67
CA SER A 18 10.39 -0.33 -34.77
C SER A 18 11.08 -0.44 -36.13
N LEU A 19 10.53 -1.32 -36.96
CA LEU A 19 10.10 -0.97 -38.32
C LEU A 19 9.11 -2.04 -38.78
N VAL A 20 7.84 -1.68 -38.94
CA VAL A 20 6.93 -2.03 -40.05
C VAL A 20 5.63 -1.25 -39.84
N GLY A 21 5.21 -0.60 -40.92
CA GLY A 21 4.20 0.44 -40.97
C GLY A 21 2.76 0.00 -40.79
N HIS A 22 1.94 1.05 -40.68
CA HIS A 22 0.50 1.07 -40.54
C HIS A 22 -0.24 0.26 -41.60
N HIS A 23 -1.08 -0.69 -41.18
CA HIS A 23 -2.38 -0.95 -41.80
C HIS A 23 -3.44 -1.11 -40.72
N ILE A 24 -4.43 -0.22 -40.77
CA ILE A 24 -5.65 -0.23 -39.98
C ILE A 24 -6.53 -1.34 -40.54
N ALA A 25 -6.76 -2.40 -39.76
CA ALA A 25 -7.90 -3.27 -39.93
C ALA A 25 -8.27 -3.84 -38.56
N ASN A 26 -9.49 -3.58 -38.14
CA ASN A 26 -10.14 -4.08 -36.94
C ASN A 26 -10.63 -5.52 -37.21
N PRO A 27 -10.26 -6.52 -36.39
CA PRO A 27 -11.12 -7.67 -36.21
C PRO A 27 -11.52 -7.76 -34.73
N GLN A 28 -12.82 -7.69 -34.48
CA GLN A 28 -13.39 -8.24 -33.25
C GLN A 28 -13.09 -9.74 -33.25
N GLU A 29 -12.06 -10.12 -32.51
CA GLU A 29 -11.62 -11.49 -32.32
C GLU A 29 -12.64 -12.21 -31.43
N PHE A 30 -13.61 -12.89 -32.06
CA PHE A 30 -14.49 -13.82 -31.34
C PHE A 30 -13.63 -14.95 -30.79
N ALA A 31 -13.44 -14.99 -29.47
CA ALA A 31 -12.88 -16.14 -28.79
C ALA A 31 -13.72 -17.38 -29.14
N MET A 32 -13.20 -18.27 -29.98
CA MET A 32 -13.85 -19.54 -30.29
C MET A 32 -13.86 -20.38 -29.00
N TYR A 33 -15.03 -20.48 -28.36
CA TYR A 33 -15.24 -21.41 -27.26
C TYR A 33 -15.16 -22.85 -27.80
N PRO A 34 -14.51 -23.79 -27.09
CA PRO A 34 -14.57 -25.19 -27.47
C PRO A 34 -16.00 -25.72 -27.36
N ALA A 35 -16.36 -26.74 -28.15
CA ALA A 35 -17.68 -27.35 -28.09
C ALA A 35 -17.97 -27.87 -26.66
N GLY A 36 -19.14 -27.55 -26.10
CA GLY A 36 -19.47 -27.86 -24.71
C GLY A 36 -20.80 -27.31 -24.24
N TRP A 37 -21.19 -27.67 -23.02
CA TRP A 37 -22.38 -27.15 -22.35
C TRP A 37 -22.03 -25.90 -21.54
N PHE A 38 -22.71 -24.80 -21.82
CA PHE A 38 -22.52 -23.51 -21.16
C PHE A 38 -23.85 -22.98 -20.64
N ALA A 39 -23.83 -21.98 -19.75
CA ALA A 39 -25.06 -21.33 -19.28
C ALA A 39 -25.85 -20.75 -20.47
N ASP A 40 -27.15 -21.04 -20.54
CA ASP A 40 -28.01 -20.52 -21.61
C ASP A 40 -28.25 -19.02 -21.41
N PRO A 41 -27.87 -18.16 -22.38
CA PRO A 41 -28.08 -16.72 -22.26
C PRO A 41 -29.54 -16.31 -22.16
N GLN A 42 -30.46 -17.18 -22.59
CA GLN A 42 -31.91 -16.93 -22.59
C GLN A 42 -32.62 -17.48 -21.34
N ASP A 43 -32.02 -18.45 -20.64
CA ASP A 43 -32.59 -19.04 -19.42
C ASP A 43 -31.47 -19.42 -18.45
N PRO A 44 -31.23 -18.65 -17.38
CA PRO A 44 -30.15 -18.91 -16.44
C PRO A 44 -30.27 -20.24 -15.67
N ASN A 45 -31.43 -20.91 -15.70
CA ASN A 45 -31.62 -22.23 -15.09
C ASN A 45 -31.31 -23.39 -16.03
N MET A 46 -30.91 -23.11 -17.27
CA MET A 46 -30.60 -24.09 -18.31
C MET A 46 -29.15 -23.98 -18.78
N LEU A 47 -28.59 -25.10 -19.22
CA LEU A 47 -27.36 -25.15 -20.00
C LEU A 47 -27.74 -25.35 -21.47
N ARG A 48 -27.07 -24.62 -22.37
CA ARG A 48 -27.19 -24.77 -23.83
C ARG A 48 -25.88 -25.28 -24.41
N TYR A 49 -25.96 -26.14 -25.41
CA TYR A 49 -24.76 -26.71 -26.03
C TYR A 49 -24.25 -25.79 -27.16
N TYR A 50 -22.98 -25.39 -27.07
CA TYR A 50 -22.24 -24.71 -28.13
C TYR A 50 -21.40 -25.75 -28.88
N ASP A 51 -21.46 -25.78 -30.21
CA ASP A 51 -20.78 -26.82 -31.02
C ASP A 51 -19.36 -26.42 -31.48
N GLY A 52 -18.89 -25.25 -31.07
CA GLY A 52 -17.61 -24.68 -31.50
C GLY A 52 -17.76 -23.58 -32.55
N GLN A 53 -18.91 -23.49 -33.23
CA GLN A 53 -19.22 -22.43 -34.20
C GLN A 53 -20.51 -21.67 -33.88
N THR A 54 -21.55 -22.35 -33.39
CA THR A 54 -22.84 -21.76 -33.07
C THR A 54 -23.50 -22.41 -31.85
N TRP A 55 -24.47 -21.72 -31.25
CA TRP A 55 -25.31 -22.30 -30.21
C TRP A 55 -26.36 -23.24 -30.83
N THR A 56 -26.36 -24.50 -30.41
CA THR A 56 -27.37 -25.48 -30.87
C THR A 56 -28.67 -25.37 -30.08
N GLU A 57 -29.77 -25.95 -30.55
CA GLU A 57 -31.05 -25.97 -29.80
C GLU A 57 -31.07 -26.96 -28.63
N HIS A 58 -29.99 -27.70 -28.39
CA HIS A 58 -29.91 -28.63 -27.26
C HIS A 58 -29.79 -27.87 -25.95
N ARG A 59 -30.79 -28.03 -25.08
CA ARG A 59 -30.83 -27.48 -23.72
C ARG A 59 -30.98 -28.59 -22.69
N ARG A 60 -30.40 -28.41 -21.50
CA ARG A 60 -30.63 -29.29 -20.35
C ARG A 60 -30.73 -28.47 -19.06
N PRO A 61 -31.48 -28.92 -18.03
CA PRO A 61 -31.49 -28.26 -16.74
C PRO A 61 -30.06 -28.11 -16.20
N ALA A 62 -29.71 -26.94 -15.69
CA ALA A 62 -28.48 -26.79 -14.93
C ALA A 62 -28.63 -27.64 -13.67
N THR A 63 -27.84 -28.71 -13.54
CA THR A 63 -27.86 -29.53 -12.33
C THR A 63 -27.63 -28.58 -11.15
N PRO A 64 -28.58 -28.48 -10.19
CA PRO A 64 -28.38 -27.62 -9.04
C PRO A 64 -27.06 -28.03 -8.40
N ALA A 65 -26.13 -27.09 -8.31
CA ALA A 65 -24.86 -27.33 -7.65
C ALA A 65 -25.19 -27.91 -6.27
N SER A 66 -24.84 -29.18 -6.06
CA SER A 66 -25.08 -29.86 -4.80
C SER A 66 -24.49 -28.98 -3.70
N SER A 67 -25.35 -28.46 -2.81
CA SER A 67 -24.92 -27.69 -1.66
C SER A 67 -23.80 -28.45 -0.94
N PRO A 68 -22.70 -27.79 -0.53
CA PRO A 68 -21.63 -28.45 0.17
C PRO A 68 -22.20 -29.19 1.39
N ALA A 69 -21.91 -30.49 1.47
CA ALA A 69 -22.35 -31.33 2.57
C ALA A 69 -21.95 -30.69 3.92
N PRO A 70 -22.82 -30.65 4.92
CA PRO A 70 -22.48 -30.11 6.24
C PRO A 70 -21.30 -30.90 6.83
N SER A 71 -20.26 -30.17 7.25
CA SER A 71 -19.09 -30.73 7.94
C SER A 71 -19.54 -31.63 9.10
N ALA A 72 -19.10 -32.89 9.05
CA ALA A 72 -19.26 -33.84 10.14
C ALA A 72 -18.61 -33.28 11.43
N ALA A 73 -19.31 -33.45 12.54
CA ALA A 73 -18.85 -33.11 13.87
C ALA A 73 -17.58 -33.90 14.25
N PRO A 74 -16.65 -33.31 15.03
CA PRO A 74 -15.41 -33.97 15.40
C PRO A 74 -15.64 -35.18 16.32
N ALA A 75 -15.05 -36.31 15.92
CA ALA A 75 -15.03 -37.55 16.69
C ALA A 75 -14.21 -37.40 18.00
N ALA A 76 -14.66 -38.09 19.04
CA ALA A 76 -14.06 -38.14 20.36
C ALA A 76 -12.59 -38.66 20.35
N PRO A 77 -11.74 -38.22 21.29
CA PRO A 77 -10.33 -38.58 21.32
C PRO A 77 -10.11 -40.07 21.65
N GLN A 78 -9.38 -40.77 20.78
CA GLN A 78 -8.86 -42.11 21.03
C GLN A 78 -7.66 -42.07 21.99
N GLN A 79 -7.57 -43.11 22.82
CA GLN A 79 -6.56 -43.32 23.84
C GLN A 79 -5.13 -43.49 23.26
N PRO A 80 -4.07 -43.23 24.06
CA PRO A 80 -2.69 -43.24 23.61
C PRO A 80 -2.21 -44.66 23.31
N VAL A 81 -1.66 -44.87 22.12
CA VAL A 81 -0.93 -46.08 21.75
C VAL A 81 0.55 -45.89 22.12
N GLU A 82 1.07 -46.88 22.83
CA GLU A 82 2.43 -47.07 23.29
C GLU A 82 3.46 -47.01 22.13
N PRO A 83 4.55 -46.23 22.24
CA PRO A 83 5.51 -46.09 21.15
C PRO A 83 6.46 -47.30 21.07
N ALA A 84 6.38 -48.01 19.95
CA ALA A 84 7.38 -48.98 19.53
C ALA A 84 8.71 -48.30 19.17
N GLN A 85 9.77 -48.88 19.72
CA GLN A 85 11.17 -48.50 19.64
C GLN A 85 11.76 -48.70 18.23
N PRO A 86 12.36 -47.68 17.58
CA PRO A 86 13.08 -47.87 16.33
C PRO A 86 14.55 -48.28 16.56
N ALA A 87 14.98 -49.27 15.77
CA ALA A 87 16.33 -49.80 15.72
C ALA A 87 17.38 -48.78 15.22
N GLN A 88 18.59 -48.89 15.77
CA GLN A 88 19.80 -48.17 15.38
C GLN A 88 20.33 -48.62 14.00
N PRO A 89 20.78 -47.67 13.15
CA PRO A 89 21.78 -47.94 12.12
C PRO A 89 23.19 -47.50 12.57
N ALA A 90 24.17 -48.33 12.20
CA ALA A 90 25.59 -48.22 12.50
C ALA A 90 26.29 -47.00 11.89
N GLN A 91 27.30 -46.50 12.59
CA GLN A 91 28.19 -45.41 12.15
C GLN A 91 29.38 -45.92 11.34
N PRO A 92 29.91 -45.12 10.40
CA PRO A 92 31.33 -45.10 10.09
C PRO A 92 32.01 -43.81 10.59
N GLN A 93 33.12 -44.01 11.31
CA GLN A 93 34.13 -43.02 11.70
C GLN A 93 34.95 -42.52 10.51
N TRP A 94 35.41 -41.26 10.57
CA TRP A 94 36.69 -40.64 10.11
C TRP A 94 36.47 -39.12 10.24
N GLY A 95 37.33 -38.22 10.73
CA GLY A 95 38.72 -38.20 11.19
C GLY A 95 39.11 -36.71 11.17
N TYR A 96 39.52 -36.13 12.30
CA TYR A 96 39.88 -34.71 12.45
C TYR A 96 41.22 -34.39 11.78
N GLN A 97 41.35 -33.23 11.12
CA GLN A 97 42.64 -32.56 11.02
C GLN A 97 42.50 -31.03 10.96
N ASN A 98 43.06 -30.41 11.99
CA ASN A 98 43.27 -28.98 12.24
C ASN A 98 44.27 -28.38 11.25
N SER A 99 44.10 -27.10 10.88
CA SER A 99 45.19 -26.15 10.59
C SER A 99 44.66 -24.70 10.47
N GLN A 100 44.90 -23.89 11.52
CA GLN A 100 45.20 -22.44 11.42
C GLN A 100 46.65 -22.27 10.93
N PRO A 101 47.04 -21.14 10.30
CA PRO A 101 47.48 -19.90 11.00
C PRO A 101 47.15 -18.64 10.13
N GLU A 102 47.46 -17.37 10.38
CA GLU A 102 48.01 -16.55 11.46
C GLU A 102 47.72 -15.09 11.05
N SER A 103 47.79 -14.19 12.03
CA SER A 103 47.58 -12.75 11.98
C SER A 103 48.84 -11.95 11.63
N THR A 104 48.72 -10.78 10.96
CA THR A 104 49.66 -9.62 11.07
C THR A 104 49.00 -8.37 10.45
N THR A 105 48.61 -7.31 11.18
CA THR A 105 49.33 -6.16 11.78
C THR A 105 49.41 -4.89 10.89
N VAL A 106 48.54 -3.92 11.22
CA VAL A 106 48.71 -2.45 11.48
C VAL A 106 49.71 -1.59 10.66
N LEU A 107 49.25 -0.45 10.09
CA LEU A 107 49.58 0.98 10.44
C LEU A 107 49.11 2.02 9.38
N PRO A 108 49.02 3.34 9.72
CA PRO A 108 48.00 4.31 9.25
C PRO A 108 48.61 5.49 8.46
N VAL A 109 47.81 6.53 8.13
CA VAL A 109 48.13 8.00 8.18
C VAL A 109 47.23 8.87 7.26
N VAL A 110 46.48 9.83 7.87
CA VAL A 110 46.30 11.29 7.55
C VAL A 110 45.78 11.68 6.12
N ALA A 111 44.87 12.63 5.84
CA ALA A 111 44.47 13.92 6.45
C ALA A 111 43.14 14.47 5.85
N ALA A 112 42.52 15.39 6.61
CA ALA A 112 41.93 16.68 6.20
C ALA A 112 40.69 16.79 5.26
N GLN A 113 39.59 17.28 5.86
CA GLN A 113 38.59 18.24 5.35
C GLN A 113 39.18 19.69 5.34
N PRO A 114 38.53 20.78 4.85
CA PRO A 114 37.27 21.02 4.07
C PRO A 114 37.48 22.13 2.96
N PRO A 115 36.56 23.07 2.58
CA PRO A 115 35.09 23.14 2.45
C PRO A 115 34.56 23.67 1.06
N GLN A 116 33.22 23.71 0.92
CA GLN A 116 32.39 24.70 0.17
C GLN A 116 32.43 24.79 -1.38
N GLY A 117 31.23 24.84 -1.99
CA GLY A 117 31.06 25.28 -3.38
C GLY A 117 29.65 25.13 -3.96
N ALA A 118 28.83 26.17 -3.75
CA ALA A 118 27.79 26.74 -4.64
C ALA A 118 26.77 25.85 -5.39
N GLN A 119 25.49 26.12 -5.09
CA GLN A 119 24.34 25.91 -5.97
C GLN A 119 24.47 26.72 -7.28
N PRO A 120 24.05 26.17 -8.44
CA PRO A 120 23.57 26.98 -9.54
C PRO A 120 22.05 27.05 -9.59
N ALA A 121 21.58 28.27 -9.85
CA ALA A 121 20.21 28.72 -9.88
C ALA A 121 19.37 28.13 -11.03
N ARG A 122 18.05 28.17 -10.80
CA ARG A 122 16.98 27.89 -11.76
C ARG A 122 17.01 28.87 -12.95
N PRO A 123 16.71 28.42 -14.17
CA PRO A 123 16.07 29.27 -15.16
C PRO A 123 14.54 29.27 -14.98
N VAL A 124 14.00 30.47 -14.79
CA VAL A 124 12.58 30.82 -14.94
C VAL A 124 12.27 30.84 -16.43
N GLN A 125 11.18 30.20 -16.86
CA GLN A 125 10.59 30.45 -18.18
C GLN A 125 9.06 30.56 -18.13
N PRO A 126 8.47 31.36 -19.05
CA PRO A 126 7.25 32.11 -18.83
C PRO A 126 5.96 31.35 -19.20
N GLY A 127 4.89 31.71 -18.50
CA GLY A 127 3.55 31.23 -18.77
C GLY A 127 2.91 31.85 -20.01
N TRP A 128 2.07 31.04 -20.66
CA TRP A 128 0.94 31.44 -21.51
C TRP A 128 -0.07 30.29 -21.55
N GLY A 129 -1.37 30.60 -21.50
CA GLY A 129 -2.44 29.71 -21.95
C GLY A 129 -3.51 29.37 -20.92
N GLN A 130 -4.55 30.21 -20.84
CA GLN A 130 -5.83 29.90 -20.20
C GLN A 130 -6.56 28.77 -20.97
N PRO A 131 -7.20 27.80 -20.30
CA PRO A 131 -8.17 26.92 -20.95
C PRO A 131 -9.55 27.56 -21.03
N ALA A 132 -10.15 27.42 -22.22
CA ALA A 132 -11.50 27.82 -22.56
C ALA A 132 -12.55 27.09 -21.72
N GLN A 133 -13.56 27.85 -21.31
CA GLN A 133 -14.77 27.39 -20.63
C GLN A 133 -15.58 26.47 -21.55
N SER A 134 -15.95 25.29 -21.05
CA SER A 134 -16.97 24.42 -21.64
C SER A 134 -18.26 24.48 -20.80
N PRO A 135 -19.43 24.33 -21.44
CA PRO A 135 -20.71 24.78 -20.87
C PRO A 135 -21.26 23.85 -19.78
N GLN A 136 -21.86 24.52 -18.78
CA GLN A 136 -22.60 24.00 -17.64
C GLN A 136 -23.75 23.08 -18.10
N ALA A 137 -23.65 21.78 -17.80
CA ALA A 137 -24.77 20.87 -17.84
C ALA A 137 -25.63 21.03 -16.58
N ALA A 138 -26.95 21.11 -16.77
CA ALA A 138 -27.95 21.38 -15.77
C ALA A 138 -27.94 20.37 -14.60
N GLN A 139 -27.93 20.89 -13.37
CA GLN A 139 -28.18 20.12 -12.15
C GLN A 139 -29.66 19.81 -12.01
N PRO A 140 -30.08 18.55 -11.79
CA PRO A 140 -31.44 18.25 -11.34
C PRO A 140 -31.62 18.66 -9.87
N ALA A 141 -32.81 19.20 -9.58
CA ALA A 141 -33.23 19.71 -8.27
C ALA A 141 -33.13 18.64 -7.16
N PRO A 142 -32.78 19.02 -5.92
CA PRO A 142 -32.84 18.11 -4.79
C PRO A 142 -34.30 17.80 -4.43
N ALA A 143 -34.60 16.50 -4.34
CA ALA A 143 -35.85 15.99 -3.80
C ALA A 143 -36.05 16.44 -2.35
N ALA A 144 -37.25 16.96 -2.07
CA ALA A 144 -37.68 17.32 -0.73
C ALA A 144 -37.78 16.06 0.15
N TRP A 145 -36.91 15.97 1.15
CA TRP A 145 -37.03 14.98 2.21
C TRP A 145 -38.11 15.41 3.19
N GLN A 146 -39.17 14.61 3.28
CA GLN A 146 -40.16 14.67 4.35
C GLN A 146 -39.51 14.18 5.67
N PRO A 147 -39.77 14.82 6.81
CA PRO A 147 -39.28 14.34 8.10
C PRO A 147 -40.05 13.09 8.53
N THR A 148 -39.36 11.97 8.67
CA THR A 148 -39.84 10.75 9.32
C THR A 148 -39.95 10.98 10.83
N ALA A 149 -41.07 10.53 11.39
CA ALA A 149 -41.44 10.65 12.79
C ALA A 149 -40.40 10.01 13.74
N THR A 150 -40.16 10.69 14.86
CA THR A 150 -39.37 10.22 15.99
C THR A 150 -40.04 9.04 16.69
N PRO A 151 -39.30 7.97 17.06
CA PRO A 151 -39.81 6.96 17.98
C PRO A 151 -39.90 7.54 19.39
N SER A 152 -41.12 7.64 19.91
CA SER A 152 -41.39 7.97 21.31
C SER A 152 -41.00 6.80 22.21
N TRP A 153 -39.96 6.98 23.03
CA TRP A 153 -39.65 6.05 24.10
C TRP A 153 -40.75 6.09 25.16
N GLN A 154 -41.51 5.00 25.23
CA GLN A 154 -42.47 4.73 26.29
C GLN A 154 -41.74 4.43 27.60
N GLN A 155 -42.08 5.18 28.65
CA GLN A 155 -41.73 4.86 30.03
C GLN A 155 -42.55 3.65 30.54
N PRO A 156 -41.96 2.73 31.32
CA PRO A 156 -42.72 1.68 31.99
C PRO A 156 -43.54 2.22 33.19
N PRO A 157 -44.64 1.54 33.56
CA PRO A 157 -45.59 2.03 34.56
C PRO A 157 -45.08 1.91 35.99
N ILE A 158 -45.36 2.95 36.78
CA ILE A 158 -45.09 3.06 38.21
C ILE A 158 -46.16 2.28 38.98
N ALA A 159 -45.74 1.34 39.83
CA ALA A 159 -46.57 0.72 40.86
C ALA A 159 -46.35 1.40 42.24
N PRO A 160 -47.33 1.41 43.15
CA PRO A 160 -47.36 2.28 44.34
C PRO A 160 -46.80 1.59 45.60
N GLY A 161 -46.07 2.31 46.44
CA GLY A 161 -45.67 1.78 47.76
C GLY A 161 -44.82 2.70 48.64
N TYR A 162 -45.50 3.34 49.62
CA TYR A 162 -45.11 3.82 50.96
C TYR A 162 -43.89 4.73 51.24
N PRO A 163 -44.02 5.72 52.16
CA PRO A 163 -42.99 6.72 52.50
C PRO A 163 -42.16 6.35 53.74
N PRO A 164 -41.01 7.02 53.98
CA PRO A 164 -40.82 7.56 55.33
C PRO A 164 -40.12 8.94 55.44
N GLN A 165 -40.70 9.72 56.37
CA GLN A 165 -40.09 10.52 57.45
C GLN A 165 -39.26 11.78 57.17
N TYR A 166 -39.91 12.91 57.49
CA TYR A 166 -39.36 14.25 57.68
C TYR A 166 -38.50 14.35 58.96
N PRO A 167 -37.41 15.15 58.95
CA PRO A 167 -36.83 15.69 60.18
C PRO A 167 -37.55 16.98 60.63
N PRO A 168 -37.51 17.31 61.95
CA PRO A 168 -38.37 18.34 62.56
C PRO A 168 -37.90 19.79 62.34
N PRO A 169 -38.80 20.78 62.52
CA PRO A 169 -38.48 22.20 62.38
C PRO A 169 -37.79 22.77 63.62
N ALA A 170 -36.69 23.49 63.42
CA ALA A 170 -35.98 24.21 64.47
C ALA A 170 -36.76 25.48 64.88
N ARG A 171 -37.07 25.56 66.18
CA ARG A 171 -37.79 26.66 66.85
C ARG A 171 -37.02 27.98 66.83
N ARG A 172 -37.66 29.04 66.34
CA ARG A 172 -37.36 30.45 66.64
C ARG A 172 -37.60 30.74 68.12
N ARG A 173 -36.62 31.36 68.80
CA ARG A 173 -36.77 31.92 70.16
C ARG A 173 -36.39 33.40 70.13
N ASN A 174 -37.31 34.25 70.58
CA ASN A 174 -37.21 35.71 70.64
C ASN A 174 -36.66 36.22 71.98
N ARG A 175 -36.14 37.47 71.94
CA ARG A 175 -35.91 38.51 72.98
C ARG A 175 -34.53 38.57 73.66
N PRO A 176 -34.12 39.74 74.21
CA PRO A 176 -34.14 41.08 73.61
C PRO A 176 -32.82 41.87 73.83
N LEU A 177 -32.77 43.06 73.22
CA LEU A 177 -31.81 44.18 73.37
C LEU A 177 -31.16 44.35 74.76
N ILE A 178 -29.86 44.68 74.79
CA ILE A 178 -29.27 45.96 75.27
C ILE A 178 -27.75 45.92 75.04
N PHE A 179 -27.21 47.00 74.45
CA PHE A 179 -25.87 47.61 74.57
C PHE A 179 -25.46 48.22 73.23
N GLY A 180 -26.02 49.40 72.98
CA GLY A 180 -25.64 50.28 71.91
C GLY A 180 -24.34 51.04 72.20
N LEU A 181 -23.72 51.46 71.11
CA LEU A 181 -22.82 52.60 70.96
C LEU A 181 -21.30 52.37 70.86
N LEU A 182 -20.76 51.16 71.10
CA LEU A 182 -19.33 50.85 70.81
C LEU A 182 -19.11 49.99 69.55
N ALA A 183 -20.16 49.34 69.03
CA ALA A 183 -20.09 48.49 67.83
C ALA A 183 -20.07 49.27 66.50
N VAL A 184 -20.56 50.51 66.46
CA VAL A 184 -20.64 51.28 65.20
C VAL A 184 -19.28 51.82 64.76
N VAL A 185 -18.38 52.14 65.69
CA VAL A 185 -17.01 52.58 65.36
C VAL A 185 -16.13 51.40 64.96
N VAL A 186 -16.27 50.24 65.61
CA VAL A 186 -15.52 49.02 65.27
C VAL A 186 -16.03 48.39 63.97
N VAL A 187 -17.33 48.36 63.71
CA VAL A 187 -17.87 47.94 62.40
C VAL A 187 -17.54 48.96 61.31
N GLY A 188 -17.57 50.27 61.61
CA GLY A 188 -17.13 51.31 60.66
C GLY A 188 -15.64 51.21 60.31
N LEU A 189 -14.77 50.90 61.27
CA LEU A 189 -13.34 50.69 61.04
C LEU A 189 -13.03 49.34 60.41
N LEU A 190 -13.77 48.26 60.72
CA LEU A 190 -13.60 46.97 60.06
C LEU A 190 -14.16 46.98 58.63
N VAL A 191 -15.27 47.67 58.37
CA VAL A 191 -15.82 47.87 57.02
C VAL A 191 -14.94 48.84 56.23
N GLY A 192 -14.44 49.90 56.86
CA GLY A 192 -13.48 50.85 56.25
C GLY A 192 -12.13 50.22 55.93
N ALA A 193 -11.55 49.45 56.87
CA ALA A 193 -10.31 48.71 56.66
C ALA A 193 -10.51 47.59 55.63
N TYR A 194 -11.66 46.91 55.60
CA TYR A 194 -12.00 45.94 54.56
C TYR A 194 -12.08 46.62 53.18
N PHE A 195 -12.69 47.80 53.06
CA PHE A 195 -12.76 48.52 51.77
C PHE A 195 -11.42 49.09 51.30
N VAL A 196 -10.51 49.40 52.22
CA VAL A 196 -9.18 49.93 51.90
C VAL A 196 -8.16 48.80 51.62
N PHE A 197 -8.23 47.67 52.33
CA PHE A 197 -7.36 46.50 52.09
C PHE A 197 -7.88 45.54 51.01
N PHE A 198 -9.19 45.45 50.79
CA PHE A 198 -9.81 44.68 49.69
C PHE A 198 -10.28 45.58 48.54
N LYS A 199 -9.68 46.76 48.39
CA LYS A 199 -9.80 47.50 47.13
C LYS A 199 -9.15 46.64 46.06
N SER A 200 -9.97 45.85 45.36
CA SER A 200 -9.53 44.98 44.27
C SER A 200 -8.59 45.80 43.39
N PRO A 201 -7.35 45.33 43.14
CA PRO A 201 -6.41 46.07 42.32
C PRO A 201 -7.13 46.50 41.05
N ALA A 202 -7.12 47.81 40.78
CA ALA A 202 -7.84 48.37 39.64
C ALA A 202 -7.49 47.53 38.42
N ALA A 203 -8.53 47.01 37.74
CA ALA A 203 -8.35 46.11 36.60
C ALA A 203 -7.28 46.69 35.65
N PRO A 204 -6.32 45.87 35.20
CA PRO A 204 -5.24 46.36 34.36
C PRO A 204 -5.84 47.09 33.16
N THR A 205 -5.43 48.35 32.96
CA THR A 205 -5.90 49.12 31.81
C THR A 205 -5.16 48.63 30.58
N ILE A 206 -5.87 47.91 29.72
CA ILE A 206 -5.34 47.36 28.47
C ILE A 206 -5.59 48.37 27.33
N THR A 207 -4.55 48.68 26.56
CA THR A 207 -4.63 49.59 25.41
C THR A 207 -4.30 48.86 24.11
N TYR A 208 -4.78 49.41 22.99
CA TYR A 208 -4.38 49.02 21.64
C TYR A 208 -3.95 50.27 20.88
N GLN A 209 -2.69 50.31 20.46
CA GLN A 209 -2.07 51.50 19.84
C GLN A 209 -2.23 52.74 20.71
N GLY A 210 -2.07 52.59 22.03
CA GLY A 210 -2.15 53.67 23.03
C GLY A 210 -3.57 54.07 23.45
N VAL A 211 -4.62 53.52 22.82
CA VAL A 211 -6.03 53.84 23.09
C VAL A 211 -6.70 52.76 23.94
N LYS A 212 -7.53 53.14 24.92
CA LYS A 212 -8.30 52.18 25.75
C LYS A 212 -9.27 51.37 24.90
N ILE A 213 -9.33 50.07 25.14
CA ILE A 213 -10.24 49.15 24.45
C ILE A 213 -11.64 49.23 25.09
N LYS A 214 -12.66 49.45 24.26
CA LYS A 214 -14.08 49.38 24.66
C LYS A 214 -14.46 47.93 24.93
N ASP A 215 -15.02 47.67 26.11
CA ASP A 215 -15.54 46.35 26.51
C ASP A 215 -14.55 45.19 26.25
N ALA A 216 -13.30 45.35 26.69
CA ALA A 216 -12.24 44.36 26.48
C ALA A 216 -12.64 42.91 26.87
N SER A 217 -13.44 42.76 27.94
CA SER A 217 -13.97 41.46 28.36
C SER A 217 -14.92 40.83 27.35
N ALA A 218 -15.71 41.62 26.62
CA ALA A 218 -16.63 41.12 25.59
C ALA A 218 -15.86 40.58 24.37
N VAL A 219 -14.76 41.23 24.00
CA VAL A 219 -13.88 40.78 22.91
C VAL A 219 -13.28 39.41 23.24
N LEU A 220 -12.74 39.24 24.46
CA LEU A 220 -12.20 37.95 24.90
C LEU A 220 -13.29 36.87 24.97
N LYS A 221 -14.48 37.19 25.49
CA LYS A 221 -15.60 36.24 25.52
C LYS A 221 -16.01 35.77 24.13
N LYS A 222 -16.03 36.66 23.13
CA LYS A 222 -16.31 36.30 21.74
C LYS A 222 -15.21 35.41 21.15
N ALA A 223 -13.94 35.74 21.43
CA ALA A 223 -12.81 34.92 21.00
C ALA A 223 -12.82 33.52 21.63
N GLU A 224 -13.23 33.40 22.90
CA GLU A 224 -13.38 32.12 23.61
C GLU A 224 -14.48 31.24 22.97
N GLN A 225 -15.59 31.83 22.52
CA GLN A 225 -16.62 31.11 21.75
C GLN A 225 -16.08 30.62 20.40
N ASN A 226 -15.30 31.46 19.70
CA ASN A 226 -14.68 31.07 18.43
C ASN A 226 -13.65 29.95 18.66
N LEU A 227 -12.85 30.04 19.73
CA LEU A 227 -11.90 28.99 20.13
C LEU A 227 -12.63 27.67 20.40
N GLU A 228 -13.74 27.70 21.15
CA GLU A 228 -14.52 26.49 21.44
C GLU A 228 -15.01 25.81 20.17
N ALA A 229 -15.51 26.58 19.20
CA ALA A 229 -15.92 26.05 17.90
C ALA A 229 -14.73 25.42 17.13
N VAL A 230 -13.55 26.05 17.17
CA VAL A 230 -12.33 25.54 16.53
C VAL A 230 -11.85 24.25 17.21
N VAL A 231 -11.78 24.22 18.53
CA VAL A 231 -11.37 23.03 19.30
C VAL A 231 -12.31 21.86 19.03
N ALA A 232 -13.63 22.09 19.04
CA ALA A 232 -14.62 21.06 18.74
C ALA A 232 -14.50 20.54 17.30
N LYS A 233 -14.39 21.46 16.32
CA LYS A 233 -14.24 21.11 14.90
C LYS A 233 -12.98 20.29 14.62
N ARG A 234 -11.90 20.56 15.36
CA ARG A 234 -10.58 19.96 15.16
C ARG A 234 -10.28 18.83 16.13
N HIS A 235 -11.28 18.38 16.90
CA HIS A 235 -11.15 17.31 17.88
C HIS A 235 -10.03 17.54 18.90
N GLY A 236 -9.80 18.80 19.27
CA GLY A 236 -8.79 19.19 20.27
C GLY A 236 -9.29 18.98 21.70
N THR A 237 -8.35 18.95 22.64
CA THR A 237 -8.62 19.03 24.08
C THR A 237 -8.38 20.46 24.58
N LYS A 238 -9.24 20.91 25.50
CA LYS A 238 -9.07 22.12 26.29
C LYS A 238 -9.03 21.78 27.79
N GLY A 239 -8.34 22.59 28.57
CA GLY A 239 -8.32 22.50 30.04
C GLY A 239 -9.49 23.26 30.66
N GLY A 240 -9.72 23.05 31.95
CA GLY A 240 -10.73 23.82 32.69
C GLY A 240 -10.46 25.32 32.72
N ASP A 241 -9.19 25.71 32.57
CA ASP A 241 -8.73 27.10 32.58
C ASP A 241 -8.45 27.66 31.17
N THR A 242 -8.86 26.97 30.11
CA THR A 242 -8.68 27.47 28.73
C THR A 242 -9.44 28.78 28.53
N ARG A 243 -8.71 29.83 28.13
CA ARG A 243 -9.17 31.21 28.03
C ARG A 243 -8.48 31.93 26.88
N CYS A 244 -9.00 33.10 26.50
CA CYS A 244 -8.30 34.00 25.59
C CYS A 244 -7.62 35.14 26.35
N TYR A 245 -6.46 35.54 25.87
CA TYR A 245 -5.58 36.53 26.48
C TYR A 245 -5.19 37.56 25.44
N TYR A 246 -5.04 38.81 25.89
CA TYR A 246 -4.34 39.81 25.12
C TYR A 246 -2.84 39.55 25.22
N ALA A 247 -2.16 39.51 24.08
CA ALA A 247 -0.71 39.38 24.03
C ALA A 247 -0.06 40.76 24.15
N VAL A 248 0.73 40.98 25.20
CA VAL A 248 1.56 42.18 25.36
C VAL A 248 2.98 41.81 24.96
N PRO A 249 3.56 42.40 23.90
CA PRO A 249 4.94 42.14 23.50
C PRO A 249 5.91 42.37 24.67
N LYS A 250 6.87 41.46 24.87
CA LYS A 250 7.91 41.65 25.90
C LYS A 250 8.88 42.79 25.55
N ALA A 251 9.10 43.02 24.25
CA ALA A 251 9.83 44.17 23.73
C ALA A 251 8.83 45.25 23.35
N GLU A 252 8.83 46.38 24.07
CA GLU A 252 7.93 47.49 23.80
C GLU A 252 8.29 48.22 22.50
N PRO A 253 7.33 48.50 21.61
CA PRO A 253 7.52 49.48 20.55
C PRO A 253 7.80 50.85 21.18
N ALA A 254 8.71 51.64 20.62
CA ALA A 254 9.14 52.94 21.17
C ALA A 254 8.00 53.96 21.42
N ALA A 255 6.81 53.75 20.85
CA ALA A 255 5.62 54.59 20.99
C ALA A 255 4.54 54.03 21.95
N ALA A 256 4.74 52.86 22.57
CA ALA A 256 3.75 52.23 23.43
C ALA A 256 3.83 52.73 24.90
N LYS A 257 2.68 52.85 25.57
CA LYS A 257 2.65 53.07 27.03
C LYS A 257 3.13 51.81 27.73
N LYS A 258 4.18 51.95 28.57
CA LYS A 258 4.92 50.84 29.19
C LYS A 258 4.01 49.69 29.66
N GLY A 259 4.10 48.54 29.00
CA GLY A 259 3.54 47.25 29.43
C GLY A 259 2.03 47.05 29.31
N THR A 260 1.30 47.96 28.68
CA THR A 260 -0.17 47.93 28.58
C THR A 260 -0.72 47.80 27.16
N ASP A 261 0.13 48.06 26.16
CA ASP A 261 -0.29 47.99 24.76
C ASP A 261 -0.18 46.56 24.22
N ILE A 262 -1.27 46.11 23.60
CA ILE A 262 -1.40 44.74 23.09
C ILE A 262 -0.96 44.62 21.63
N ASP A 263 -0.55 43.42 21.22
CA ASP A 263 -0.40 43.03 19.83
C ASP A 263 -1.77 43.01 19.12
N SER A 264 -1.73 43.07 17.79
CA SER A 264 -2.82 42.80 16.84
C SER A 264 -3.44 41.39 16.95
N ASN A 265 -3.01 40.56 17.90
CA ASN A 265 -3.41 39.16 18.01
C ASN A 265 -3.75 38.78 19.44
N LEU A 266 -4.86 38.07 19.62
CA LEU A 266 -5.15 37.33 20.84
C LEU A 266 -4.37 36.02 20.88
N ARG A 267 -4.14 35.50 22.09
CA ARG A 267 -3.64 34.16 22.36
C ARG A 267 -4.72 33.39 23.11
N CYS A 268 -5.23 32.32 22.50
CA CYS A 268 -6.36 31.55 23.02
C CYS A 268 -5.90 30.13 23.33
N GLY A 269 -5.91 29.75 24.61
CA GLY A 269 -5.32 28.51 25.10
C GLY A 269 -5.37 28.36 26.63
N PRO A 270 -4.77 27.29 27.18
CA PRO A 270 -4.06 26.25 26.48
C PRO A 270 -5.01 25.28 25.75
N VAL A 271 -4.63 24.82 24.56
CA VAL A 271 -5.31 23.77 23.77
C VAL A 271 -4.28 22.79 23.21
N LEU A 272 -4.69 21.54 22.99
CA LEU A 272 -3.83 20.51 22.42
C LEU A 272 -4.61 19.70 21.37
N PHE A 273 -4.00 19.52 20.21
CA PHE A 273 -4.55 18.72 19.11
C PHE A 273 -3.78 17.40 19.00
N VAL A 274 -4.30 16.46 18.19
CA VAL A 274 -3.61 15.20 17.91
C VAL A 274 -2.23 15.50 17.31
N ASP A 275 -1.18 14.86 17.83
CA ASP A 275 0.23 15.11 17.46
C ASP A 275 0.75 16.53 17.72
N GLY A 276 -0.01 17.35 18.45
CA GLY A 276 0.39 18.69 18.84
C GLY A 276 1.56 18.67 19.83
N ASP A 277 2.42 19.68 19.72
CA ASP A 277 3.52 19.92 20.66
C ASP A 277 2.96 20.51 21.97
N ALA A 278 3.14 19.81 23.09
CA ALA A 278 2.64 20.26 24.39
C ALA A 278 3.28 21.57 24.87
N SER A 279 4.43 21.99 24.33
CA SER A 279 5.04 23.31 24.61
C SER A 279 4.36 24.46 23.86
N ARG A 280 3.50 24.16 22.87
CA ARG A 280 2.79 25.13 22.05
C ARG A 280 1.29 24.94 22.23
N GLN A 281 0.66 25.85 22.95
CA GLN A 281 -0.70 25.63 23.44
C GLN A 281 -1.68 26.75 23.10
N TYR A 282 -1.22 27.82 22.44
CA TYR A 282 -2.06 28.99 22.20
C TYR A 282 -2.29 29.20 20.71
N LEU A 283 -3.55 29.24 20.29
CA LEU A 283 -3.92 29.67 18.94
C LEU A 283 -3.90 31.20 18.85
N LYS A 284 -3.50 31.73 17.69
CA LYS A 284 -3.48 33.17 17.41
C LYS A 284 -4.77 33.59 16.72
N PHE A 285 -5.50 34.55 17.26
CA PHE A 285 -6.67 35.13 16.58
C PHE A 285 -6.41 36.60 16.29
N ALA A 286 -6.54 37.01 15.03
CA ALA A 286 -6.36 38.41 14.65
C ALA A 286 -7.43 39.30 15.30
N LEU A 287 -7.04 40.53 15.64
CA LEU A 287 -7.93 41.59 16.09
C LEU A 287 -8.11 42.62 14.97
N THR A 288 -9.36 42.95 14.69
CA THR A 288 -9.70 44.03 13.75
C THR A 288 -10.24 45.22 14.53
N ARG A 289 -9.66 46.39 14.30
CA ARG A 289 -10.12 47.67 14.84
C ARG A 289 -11.31 48.19 14.03
N SER A 290 -12.37 48.59 14.73
CA SER A 290 -13.53 49.26 14.12
C SER A 290 -13.76 50.63 14.76
N GLY A 291 -13.94 51.65 13.93
CA GLY A 291 -14.17 53.05 14.35
C GLY A 291 -12.88 53.84 14.64
N THR A 292 -13.00 55.17 14.58
CA THR A 292 -11.92 56.13 14.85
C THR A 292 -11.99 56.74 16.26
N GLY A 293 -13.10 56.52 16.99
CA GLY A 293 -13.31 57.10 18.32
C GLY A 293 -12.51 56.42 19.44
N GLU A 294 -12.31 57.16 20.53
CA GLU A 294 -11.82 56.64 21.80
C GLU A 294 -13.02 56.44 22.76
N PRO A 295 -13.20 55.27 23.40
CA PRO A 295 -12.38 54.06 23.34
C PRO A 295 -12.51 53.26 22.04
N VAL A 296 -11.46 52.53 21.67
CA VAL A 296 -11.39 51.73 20.44
C VAL A 296 -12.20 50.45 20.56
N THR A 297 -13.00 50.10 19.55
CA THR A 297 -13.69 48.80 19.48
C THR A 297 -12.86 47.80 18.70
N LEU A 298 -12.64 46.62 19.27
CA LEU A 298 -11.91 45.52 18.64
C LEU A 298 -12.84 44.32 18.44
N THR A 299 -12.65 43.61 17.33
CA THR A 299 -13.35 42.36 17.06
C THR A 299 -12.33 41.25 16.81
N ALA A 300 -12.51 40.10 17.47
CA ALA A 300 -11.68 38.92 17.23
C ALA A 300 -12.13 38.17 15.97
N ALA A 301 -11.18 37.70 15.18
CA ALA A 301 -11.45 36.83 14.03
C ALA A 301 -12.20 35.55 14.45
N THR A 302 -12.96 34.97 13.52
CA THR A 302 -13.72 33.73 13.75
C THR A 302 -12.86 32.46 13.67
N SER A 303 -11.70 32.54 13.01
CA SER A 303 -10.73 31.46 12.86
C SER A 303 -9.33 31.93 13.27
N PRO A 304 -8.46 31.02 13.71
CA PRO A 304 -7.10 31.38 14.04
C PRO A 304 -6.30 31.74 12.78
N LEU A 305 -5.23 32.51 12.94
CA LEU A 305 -4.28 32.85 11.88
C LEU A 305 -3.48 31.64 11.42
N THR A 306 -3.25 30.67 12.31
CA THR A 306 -2.47 29.46 12.04
C THR A 306 -3.17 28.25 12.66
N ASP A 307 -3.12 27.12 11.97
CA ASP A 307 -3.68 25.86 12.48
C ASP A 307 -2.79 25.24 13.56
N THR A 308 -1.51 25.58 13.60
CA THR A 308 -0.59 25.11 14.63
C THR A 308 -0.60 26.07 15.82
N PRO A 309 -0.82 25.58 17.05
CA PRO A 309 -0.61 26.37 18.26
C PRO A 309 0.82 26.92 18.36
N VAL A 310 0.98 28.01 19.10
CA VAL A 310 2.27 28.64 19.41
C VAL A 310 2.54 28.64 20.92
N SER A 311 3.81 28.85 21.31
CA SER A 311 4.17 29.08 22.71
C SER A 311 3.67 30.45 23.19
N ALA A 312 3.39 30.56 24.48
CA ALA A 312 3.13 31.84 25.15
C ALA A 312 4.42 32.59 25.51
N ASP A 313 5.61 31.96 25.45
CA ASP A 313 6.85 32.50 26.00
C ASP A 313 7.33 33.79 25.32
N GLU A 314 6.85 34.09 24.12
CA GLU A 314 7.23 35.29 23.37
C GLU A 314 6.51 36.56 23.86
N VAL A 315 5.41 36.40 24.61
CA VAL A 315 4.52 37.50 24.99
C VAL A 315 4.13 37.42 26.46
N LYS A 316 3.75 38.54 27.06
CA LYS A 316 3.07 38.55 28.35
C LYS A 316 1.57 38.44 28.10
N LEU A 317 0.93 37.41 28.63
CA LEU A 317 -0.52 37.22 28.51
C LEU A 317 -1.25 38.03 29.59
N GLN A 318 -2.22 38.85 29.20
CA GLN A 318 -2.98 39.70 30.12
C GLN A 318 -4.50 39.59 29.88
N ARG A 319 -5.28 39.76 30.96
CA ARG A 319 -6.74 39.82 30.92
C ARG A 319 -7.28 40.96 31.78
N PRO A 320 -8.42 41.58 31.41
CA PRO A 320 -9.07 42.60 32.23
C PRO A 320 -9.53 42.10 33.61
N ASP A 321 -9.82 40.80 33.75
CA ASP A 321 -10.25 40.18 35.01
C ASP A 321 -9.08 39.80 35.94
N GLY A 322 -7.84 40.11 35.55
CA GLY A 322 -6.64 39.83 36.34
C GLY A 322 -6.26 38.36 36.44
N LYS A 323 -6.94 37.46 35.71
CA LYS A 323 -6.61 36.03 35.72
C LYS A 323 -5.38 35.76 34.86
N ASP A 324 -4.39 35.11 35.47
CA ASP A 324 -3.18 34.71 34.79
C ASP A 324 -3.41 33.55 33.80
N ALA A 325 -2.46 33.37 32.89
CA ALA A 325 -2.39 32.19 32.06
C ALA A 325 -1.97 30.97 32.90
N PRO A 326 -2.57 29.78 32.67
CA PRO A 326 -2.11 28.56 33.32
C PRO A 326 -0.63 28.33 33.06
N SER A 327 0.11 27.91 34.10
CA SER A 327 1.51 27.53 33.96
C SER A 327 1.64 26.09 33.43
N GLY A 328 2.71 25.86 32.67
CA GLY A 328 2.98 24.55 32.08
C GLY A 328 1.90 24.11 31.09
N THR A 329 1.62 22.81 31.01
CA THR A 329 0.69 22.27 30.02
C THR A 329 -0.78 22.37 30.42
N GLY A 330 -1.10 22.94 31.58
CA GLY A 330 -2.45 22.97 32.15
C GLY A 330 -3.06 21.57 32.36
N GLY A 331 -2.23 20.52 32.46
CA GLY A 331 -2.68 19.13 32.57
C GLY A 331 -3.30 18.57 31.30
N LEU A 332 -3.14 19.24 30.15
CA LEU A 332 -3.67 18.78 28.88
C LEU A 332 -3.07 17.43 28.50
N LYS A 333 -3.95 16.49 28.14
CA LYS A 333 -3.57 15.22 27.52
C LYS A 333 -3.90 15.29 26.03
N VAL A 334 -3.04 14.67 25.22
CA VAL A 334 -3.28 14.55 23.78
C VAL A 334 -4.64 13.87 23.58
N PRO A 335 -5.57 14.49 22.82
CA PRO A 335 -6.87 13.88 22.56
C PRO A 335 -6.68 12.56 21.81
N ASN A 336 -7.53 11.58 22.12
CA ASN A 336 -7.65 10.42 21.25
C ASN A 336 -8.23 10.87 19.90
N PRO A 337 -7.64 10.45 18.76
CA PRO A 337 -8.20 10.78 17.47
C PRO A 337 -9.64 10.24 17.34
N PRO A 338 -10.55 10.97 16.68
CA PRO A 338 -11.89 10.47 16.40
C PRO A 338 -11.81 9.17 15.58
N ALA A 339 -12.80 8.29 15.73
CA ALA A 339 -12.86 7.07 14.95
C ALA A 339 -13.00 7.38 13.45
N ALA A 340 -12.36 6.57 12.60
CA ALA A 340 -12.67 6.55 11.18
C ALA A 340 -14.13 6.10 10.94
N ALA A 341 -14.63 6.30 9.72
CA ALA A 341 -15.88 5.67 9.31
C ALA A 341 -15.71 4.14 9.34
N ALA A 342 -16.78 3.42 9.69
CA ALA A 342 -16.78 1.96 9.57
C ALA A 342 -16.46 1.55 8.13
N ASP A 343 -15.66 0.49 7.98
CA ASP A 343 -15.29 -0.10 6.70
C ASP A 343 -14.56 0.85 5.73
N SER A 344 -13.97 1.93 6.26
CA SER A 344 -13.21 2.90 5.47
C SER A 344 -11.98 2.29 4.81
N ILE A 345 -11.68 2.73 3.58
CA ILE A 345 -10.40 2.55 2.92
C ILE A 345 -9.92 3.92 2.43
N ALA A 346 -8.68 4.30 2.77
CA ALA A 346 -8.15 5.62 2.48
C ALA A 346 -6.67 5.54 2.07
N ALA A 347 -6.27 6.40 1.14
CA ALA A 347 -4.87 6.74 0.90
C ALA A 347 -4.51 7.94 1.80
N THR A 348 -3.53 7.76 2.69
CA THR A 348 -3.21 8.76 3.71
C THR A 348 -1.87 8.45 4.40
N GLU A 349 -1.32 9.43 5.10
CA GLU A 349 -0.16 9.23 5.96
C GLU A 349 -0.55 8.47 7.24
N VAL A 350 0.38 7.72 7.82
CA VAL A 350 0.20 7.05 9.13
C VAL A 350 0.79 7.87 10.29
N GLY A 351 1.21 9.11 10.02
CA GLY A 351 1.85 9.99 10.98
C GLY A 351 3.19 9.42 11.50
N PRO A 352 3.49 9.52 12.81
CA PRO A 352 4.74 9.04 13.38
C PRO A 352 4.83 7.51 13.51
N ILE A 353 3.80 6.76 13.08
CA ILE A 353 3.77 5.31 13.20
C ILE A 353 4.63 4.67 12.11
N THR A 354 5.62 3.88 12.53
CA THR A 354 6.40 3.05 11.61
C THR A 354 5.64 1.78 11.27
N VAL A 355 5.34 1.58 9.98
CA VAL A 355 4.77 0.32 9.47
C VAL A 355 5.91 -0.60 9.01
N PRO A 356 6.00 -1.85 9.50
CA PRO A 356 7.10 -2.74 9.15
C PRO A 356 7.11 -3.09 7.67
N ALA A 357 8.28 -3.51 7.18
CA ALA A 357 8.42 -4.02 5.82
C ALA A 357 7.55 -5.28 5.63
N ALA A 358 6.92 -5.39 4.46
CA ALA A 358 6.15 -6.57 4.12
C ALA A 358 7.07 -7.81 3.98
N PRO A 359 6.56 -9.03 4.25
CA PRO A 359 7.31 -10.26 4.04
C PRO A 359 7.81 -10.39 2.59
N LYS A 360 8.99 -10.98 2.42
CA LYS A 360 9.51 -11.33 1.10
C LYS A 360 8.53 -12.24 0.37
N GLY A 361 8.32 -11.99 -0.92
CA GLY A 361 7.39 -12.78 -1.75
C GLY A 361 5.93 -12.34 -1.66
N ALA A 362 5.60 -11.27 -0.94
CA ALA A 362 4.28 -10.63 -0.97
C ALA A 362 4.03 -9.94 -2.32
N LEU A 363 3.80 -10.75 -3.37
CA LEU A 363 3.73 -10.33 -4.76
C LEU A 363 2.53 -10.96 -5.49
N LEU A 364 1.84 -10.13 -6.30
CA LEU A 364 0.85 -10.50 -7.29
C LEU A 364 1.42 -10.15 -8.65
N GLY A 365 1.72 -11.13 -9.50
CA GLY A 365 2.14 -10.86 -10.87
C GLY A 365 0.99 -11.12 -11.83
N SER A 366 0.87 -10.35 -12.89
CA SER A 366 -0.16 -10.50 -13.91
C SER A 366 0.46 -10.57 -15.30
N TRP A 367 -0.29 -10.27 -16.37
CA TRP A 367 0.25 -10.24 -17.72
C TRP A 367 1.21 -9.06 -17.94
N SER A 368 0.74 -7.83 -17.73
CA SER A 368 1.48 -6.59 -18.05
C SER A 368 1.96 -5.81 -16.83
N GLY A 369 2.14 -6.47 -15.69
CA GLY A 369 2.60 -5.84 -14.47
C GLY A 369 2.21 -6.65 -13.24
N GLY A 370 2.11 -5.97 -12.11
CA GLY A 370 1.74 -6.61 -10.86
C GLY A 370 1.84 -5.68 -9.67
N ILE A 371 1.78 -6.25 -8.48
CA ILE A 371 1.80 -5.55 -7.20
C ILE A 371 2.76 -6.28 -6.27
N THR A 372 3.70 -5.55 -5.69
CA THR A 372 4.50 -6.00 -4.54
C THR A 372 4.10 -5.19 -3.33
N LEU A 373 3.79 -5.84 -2.20
CA LEU A 373 3.67 -5.13 -0.93
C LEU A 373 5.07 -4.73 -0.44
N THR A 374 5.25 -3.46 -0.07
CA THR A 374 6.53 -2.94 0.44
C THR A 374 6.51 -2.78 1.95
N ASN A 375 5.40 -2.29 2.51
CA ASN A 375 5.14 -2.23 3.93
C ASN A 375 3.77 -2.84 4.22
N LEU A 376 3.62 -3.51 5.36
CA LEU A 376 2.37 -4.11 5.77
C LEU A 376 2.34 -4.28 7.28
N GLY A 377 1.31 -3.76 7.93
CA GLY A 377 1.10 -4.05 9.34
C GLY A 377 -0.15 -3.41 9.94
N PRO A 378 -0.53 -3.83 11.15
CA PRO A 378 -1.57 -3.16 11.90
C PRO A 378 -1.10 -1.76 12.33
N VAL A 379 -2.03 -0.81 12.37
CA VAL A 379 -1.81 0.52 12.95
C VAL A 379 -2.93 0.84 13.94
N THR A 380 -2.65 1.66 14.94
CA THR A 380 -3.67 2.07 15.93
C THR A 380 -4.46 3.28 15.47
N ARG A 381 -3.88 4.07 14.55
CA ARG A 381 -4.46 5.25 13.92
C ARG A 381 -3.76 5.57 12.60
N TYR A 382 -4.31 6.50 11.85
CA TYR A 382 -3.67 7.13 10.70
C TYR A 382 -3.92 8.64 10.73
N GLY A 383 -3.29 9.38 9.82
CA GLY A 383 -3.35 10.83 9.70
C GLY A 383 -2.63 11.58 10.82
N THR A 384 -2.59 12.89 10.68
CA THR A 384 -2.01 13.82 11.66
C THR A 384 -2.98 14.96 11.94
N GLY A 385 -2.88 15.58 13.13
CA GLY A 385 -3.75 16.70 13.51
C GLY A 385 -5.24 16.39 13.33
N ASP A 386 -5.94 17.29 12.63
CA ASP A 386 -7.38 17.22 12.39
C ASP A 386 -7.79 16.04 11.49
N ALA A 387 -6.86 15.55 10.66
CA ALA A 387 -7.07 14.42 9.77
C ALA A 387 -6.83 13.07 10.48
N ALA A 388 -6.31 13.09 11.71
CA ALA A 388 -6.03 11.88 12.44
C ALA A 388 -7.30 11.09 12.75
N ARG A 389 -7.25 9.77 12.54
CA ARG A 389 -8.37 8.86 12.80
C ARG A 389 -7.90 7.60 13.50
N SER A 390 -8.65 7.17 14.51
CA SER A 390 -8.45 5.90 15.20
C SER A 390 -9.31 4.80 14.58
N ALA A 391 -9.08 3.55 14.98
CA ALA A 391 -9.90 2.43 14.54
C ALA A 391 -11.38 2.61 14.97
N PRO A 392 -12.36 2.33 14.10
CA PRO A 392 -13.76 2.26 14.50
C PRO A 392 -13.99 1.21 15.60
N SER A 393 -15.05 1.39 16.39
CA SER A 393 -15.41 0.41 17.43
C SER A 393 -15.64 -0.99 16.82
N GLY A 394 -15.03 -2.02 17.42
CA GLY A 394 -15.08 -3.40 16.91
C GLY A 394 -14.22 -3.65 15.66
N GLN A 395 -13.46 -2.65 15.19
CA GLN A 395 -12.58 -2.75 14.04
C GLN A 395 -11.11 -2.52 14.42
N LYS A 396 -10.21 -2.90 13.51
CA LYS A 396 -8.77 -2.62 13.54
C LYS A 396 -8.35 -2.00 12.21
N LEU A 397 -7.23 -1.27 12.22
CA LEU A 397 -6.67 -0.66 11.01
C LEU A 397 -5.46 -1.45 10.53
N ILE A 398 -5.38 -1.66 9.22
CA ILE A 398 -4.23 -2.25 8.55
C ILE A 398 -3.71 -1.23 7.54
N ALA A 399 -2.40 -0.93 7.60
CA ALA A 399 -1.74 -0.05 6.66
C ALA A 399 -0.80 -0.85 5.75
N PHE A 400 -0.78 -0.52 4.46
CA PHE A 400 0.16 -1.11 3.51
C PHE A 400 0.56 -0.12 2.41
N THR A 401 1.72 -0.37 1.82
CA THR A 401 2.20 0.31 0.60
C THR A 401 2.47 -0.72 -0.47
N THR A 402 2.39 -0.26 -1.72
CA THR A 402 2.56 -1.10 -2.90
C THR A 402 3.58 -0.49 -3.85
N LYS A 403 4.08 -1.33 -4.76
CA LYS A 403 4.78 -0.91 -5.98
C LYS A 403 4.48 -1.88 -7.11
N GLY A 404 4.73 -1.45 -8.35
CA GLY A 404 4.68 -2.33 -9.52
C GLY A 404 5.58 -3.55 -9.42
N ALA A 405 5.08 -4.69 -9.91
CA ALA A 405 5.81 -5.95 -10.02
C ALA A 405 5.92 -6.39 -11.48
N LEU A 406 6.84 -7.31 -11.76
CA LEU A 406 7.07 -7.83 -13.11
C LEU A 406 5.87 -8.68 -13.58
N GLY A 407 5.25 -8.28 -14.67
CA GLY A 407 4.28 -9.05 -15.42
C GLY A 407 4.90 -10.23 -16.16
N ASN A 408 4.06 -11.08 -16.73
CA ASN A 408 4.46 -12.18 -17.59
C ASN A 408 5.22 -11.70 -18.83
N ASP A 409 4.86 -10.56 -19.39
CA ASP A 409 5.51 -9.95 -20.57
C ASP A 409 6.82 -9.21 -20.24
N GLY A 410 7.23 -9.20 -18.97
CA GLY A 410 8.43 -8.50 -18.51
C GLY A 410 8.25 -7.00 -18.24
N THR A 411 7.04 -6.46 -18.36
CA THR A 411 6.76 -5.06 -17.95
C THR A 411 6.50 -4.97 -16.45
N SER A 412 6.76 -3.81 -15.84
CA SER A 412 6.65 -3.59 -14.40
C SER A 412 5.54 -2.62 -14.00
N THR A 413 4.43 -2.61 -14.75
CA THR A 413 3.29 -1.71 -14.48
C THR A 413 2.74 -1.93 -13.07
N ASP A 414 2.45 -0.83 -12.38
CA ASP A 414 1.77 -0.87 -11.09
C ASP A 414 0.26 -1.06 -11.28
N LEU A 415 -0.24 -2.20 -10.83
CA LEU A 415 -1.65 -2.58 -10.95
C LEU A 415 -2.46 -2.33 -9.67
N THR A 416 -1.93 -1.55 -8.72
CA THR A 416 -2.59 -1.28 -7.42
C THR A 416 -4.01 -0.75 -7.60
N SER A 417 -4.23 0.16 -8.55
CA SER A 417 -5.56 0.74 -8.87
C SER A 417 -6.59 -0.29 -9.38
N SER A 418 -6.11 -1.41 -9.91
CA SER A 418 -6.94 -2.51 -10.42
C SER A 418 -7.24 -3.56 -9.35
N ALA A 419 -6.60 -3.47 -8.18
CA ALA A 419 -6.81 -4.38 -7.08
C ALA A 419 -7.98 -3.95 -6.18
N LYS A 420 -8.47 -4.92 -5.40
CA LYS A 420 -9.54 -4.73 -4.43
C LYS A 420 -9.16 -5.34 -3.09
N VAL A 421 -9.62 -4.76 -1.99
CA VAL A 421 -9.53 -5.38 -0.66
C VAL A 421 -10.81 -6.16 -0.38
N SER A 422 -10.67 -7.47 -0.18
CA SER A 422 -11.74 -8.40 0.20
C SER A 422 -11.61 -8.76 1.68
N ILE A 423 -12.70 -8.69 2.44
CA ILE A 423 -12.74 -9.17 3.84
C ILE A 423 -13.56 -10.46 3.86
N ASP A 424 -13.02 -11.53 4.45
CA ASP A 424 -13.69 -12.83 4.63
C ASP A 424 -14.37 -13.36 3.35
N GLY A 425 -13.72 -13.16 2.20
CA GLY A 425 -14.24 -13.56 0.89
C GLY A 425 -15.41 -12.73 0.33
N GLY A 426 -15.80 -11.66 1.02
CA GLY A 426 -16.87 -10.74 0.62
C GLY A 426 -16.56 -9.89 -0.62
N ALA A 427 -17.44 -8.94 -0.91
CA ALA A 427 -17.27 -8.04 -2.05
C ALA A 427 -15.99 -7.20 -1.92
N GLY A 428 -15.19 -7.14 -3.00
CA GLY A 428 -13.95 -6.38 -3.01
C GLY A 428 -14.20 -4.87 -3.03
N ARG A 429 -13.55 -4.15 -2.12
CA ARG A 429 -13.52 -2.68 -2.06
C ARG A 429 -12.36 -2.15 -2.90
N ALA A 430 -12.61 -1.15 -3.75
CA ALA A 430 -11.56 -0.58 -4.60
C ALA A 430 -10.42 0.03 -3.78
N VAL A 431 -9.18 -0.19 -4.22
CA VAL A 431 -7.99 0.38 -3.59
C VAL A 431 -7.76 1.79 -4.15
N PRO A 432 -7.69 2.84 -3.31
CA PRO A 432 -7.34 4.18 -3.77
C PRO A 432 -5.88 4.23 -4.22
N ASN A 433 -5.55 5.16 -5.12
CA ASN A 433 -4.16 5.43 -5.50
C ASN A 433 -3.46 6.24 -4.41
N PRO A 434 -2.46 5.69 -3.69
CA PRO A 434 -1.70 6.48 -2.74
C PRO A 434 -0.73 7.43 -3.46
N GLY A 435 -0.61 8.65 -2.93
CA GLY A 435 0.47 9.56 -3.28
C GLY A 435 1.83 9.06 -2.77
N SER A 436 2.89 9.79 -3.14
CA SER A 436 4.24 9.50 -2.65
C SER A 436 4.29 9.61 -1.12
N GLY A 437 4.71 8.55 -0.44
CA GLY A 437 4.79 8.50 1.03
C GLY A 437 3.48 8.17 1.75
N GLU A 438 2.37 8.01 1.02
CA GLU A 438 1.09 7.61 1.59
C GLU A 438 0.96 6.09 1.70
N PHE A 439 0.17 5.67 2.68
CA PHE A 439 -0.26 4.29 2.89
C PHE A 439 -1.70 4.15 2.43
N VAL A 440 -2.06 2.96 1.97
CA VAL A 440 -3.45 2.52 1.96
C VAL A 440 -3.77 2.00 3.35
N VAL A 441 -4.71 2.65 4.03
CA VAL A 441 -5.19 2.26 5.36
C VAL A 441 -6.61 1.76 5.25
N VAL A 442 -6.86 0.58 5.82
CA VAL A 442 -8.14 -0.12 5.72
C VAL A 442 -8.66 -0.42 7.13
N ALA A 443 -9.89 -0.02 7.39
CA ALA A 443 -10.65 -0.47 8.55
C ALA A 443 -11.30 -1.82 8.25
N VAL A 444 -11.09 -2.78 9.15
CA VAL A 444 -11.59 -4.15 9.03
C VAL A 444 -12.14 -4.61 10.39
N PRO A 445 -13.17 -5.48 10.42
CA PRO A 445 -13.62 -6.10 11.66
C PRO A 445 -12.46 -6.74 12.42
N SER A 446 -12.41 -6.54 13.74
CA SER A 446 -11.35 -7.13 14.56
C SER A 446 -11.36 -8.66 14.51
N SER A 447 -12.55 -9.24 14.34
CA SER A 447 -12.82 -10.67 14.15
C SER A 447 -12.55 -11.20 12.74
N ALA A 448 -12.19 -10.36 11.77
CA ALA A 448 -11.96 -10.80 10.39
C ALA A 448 -10.86 -11.88 10.36
N GLY A 449 -11.20 -13.02 9.77
CA GLY A 449 -10.31 -14.18 9.62
C GLY A 449 -9.44 -14.08 8.37
N ALA A 450 -9.92 -13.39 7.35
CA ALA A 450 -9.20 -13.10 6.12
C ALA A 450 -9.39 -11.64 5.69
N VAL A 451 -8.28 -10.99 5.33
CA VAL A 451 -8.28 -9.69 4.67
C VAL A 451 -7.28 -9.80 3.54
N ASP A 452 -7.75 -9.74 2.31
CA ASP A 452 -6.96 -10.04 1.12
C ASP A 452 -6.93 -8.85 0.15
N LEU A 453 -5.74 -8.51 -0.33
CA LEU A 453 -5.57 -7.73 -1.54
C LEU A 453 -5.72 -8.67 -2.73
N VAL A 454 -6.75 -8.45 -3.55
CA VAL A 454 -7.13 -9.31 -4.67
C VAL A 454 -6.90 -8.57 -5.97
N LEU A 455 -6.15 -9.19 -6.89
CA LEU A 455 -5.99 -8.75 -8.27
C LEU A 455 -6.72 -9.74 -9.18
N SER A 456 -7.60 -9.23 -10.05
CA SER A 456 -8.31 -10.04 -11.05
C SER A 456 -8.10 -9.43 -12.42
N GLU A 457 -7.28 -10.08 -13.24
CA GLU A 457 -6.94 -9.59 -14.58
C GLU A 457 -6.88 -10.76 -15.57
N ARG A 458 -7.50 -10.60 -16.74
CA ARG A 458 -7.51 -11.61 -17.83
C ARG A 458 -7.85 -13.03 -17.36
N GLY A 459 -8.82 -13.16 -16.45
CA GLY A 459 -9.28 -14.45 -15.91
C GLY A 459 -8.39 -15.03 -14.80
N LEU A 460 -7.28 -14.38 -14.43
CA LEU A 460 -6.45 -14.76 -13.30
C LEU A 460 -6.86 -13.98 -12.06
N ARG A 461 -7.34 -14.70 -11.04
CA ARG A 461 -7.62 -14.16 -9.71
C ARG A 461 -6.54 -14.61 -8.74
N GLN A 462 -5.83 -13.65 -8.16
CA GLN A 462 -4.75 -13.89 -7.22
C GLN A 462 -4.92 -13.00 -5.99
N SER A 463 -4.38 -13.40 -4.86
CA SER A 463 -4.51 -12.66 -3.61
C SER A 463 -3.24 -12.64 -2.75
N ILE A 464 -3.09 -11.60 -1.93
CA ILE A 464 -2.14 -11.56 -0.81
C ILE A 464 -2.92 -11.23 0.44
N SER A 465 -2.72 -11.99 1.50
CA SER A 465 -3.28 -11.69 2.81
C SER A 465 -2.65 -10.41 3.37
N LEU A 466 -3.46 -9.39 3.62
CA LEU A 466 -3.07 -8.18 4.35
C LEU A 466 -2.91 -8.40 5.86
N LEU A 467 -3.27 -9.58 6.37
CA LEU A 467 -2.99 -9.97 7.76
C LEU A 467 -1.59 -10.55 7.92
N THR A 468 -1.06 -11.21 6.89
CA THR A 468 0.18 -12.02 7.01
C THR A 468 1.21 -11.76 5.93
N GLY A 469 0.87 -11.03 4.86
CA GLY A 469 1.69 -10.85 3.67
C GLY A 469 1.83 -12.10 2.78
N LYS A 470 1.17 -13.21 3.13
CA LYS A 470 1.30 -14.47 2.39
C LYS A 470 0.48 -14.43 1.09
N PRO A 471 1.07 -14.83 -0.06
CA PRO A 471 0.32 -15.11 -1.28
C PRO A 471 -0.73 -16.20 -1.09
N GLY A 472 -1.86 -16.07 -1.79
CA GLY A 472 -2.89 -17.11 -1.84
C GLY A 472 -2.39 -18.38 -2.56
N ALA A 473 -2.97 -19.53 -2.20
CA ALA A 473 -2.58 -20.83 -2.77
C ALA A 473 -2.80 -20.94 -4.29
N ASN A 474 -3.70 -20.11 -4.84
CA ASN A 474 -4.00 -20.03 -6.27
C ASN A 474 -3.16 -18.98 -7.01
N ASN A 475 -2.17 -18.37 -6.36
CA ASN A 475 -1.27 -17.45 -7.05
C ASN A 475 -0.36 -18.21 -8.03
N VAL A 476 -0.06 -17.56 -9.14
CA VAL A 476 0.77 -18.12 -10.20
C VAL A 476 2.23 -18.09 -9.75
N VAL A 477 2.78 -19.26 -9.45
CA VAL A 477 4.10 -19.39 -8.80
C VAL A 477 5.22 -18.76 -9.61
N VAL A 478 5.22 -18.94 -10.94
CA VAL A 478 6.27 -18.38 -11.79
C VAL A 478 6.23 -16.85 -11.83
N LEU A 479 5.05 -16.24 -11.66
CA LEU A 479 4.92 -14.79 -11.65
C LEU A 479 5.40 -14.16 -10.33
N ALA A 480 5.49 -14.92 -9.25
CA ALA A 480 6.09 -14.48 -7.99
C ALA A 480 7.62 -14.30 -8.06
N ARG A 481 8.27 -14.81 -9.11
CA ARG A 481 9.73 -14.81 -9.26
C ARG A 481 10.25 -13.48 -9.79
N GLN A 482 11.41 -13.07 -9.29
CA GLN A 482 12.17 -11.94 -9.83
C GLN A 482 12.97 -12.36 -11.07
N ASN A 483 13.56 -13.56 -11.00
CA ASN A 483 14.34 -14.14 -12.09
C ASN A 483 13.56 -15.27 -12.76
N ARG A 484 13.37 -15.13 -14.08
CA ARG A 484 12.61 -16.05 -14.92
C ARG A 484 13.36 -16.46 -16.19
N GLU A 485 14.62 -16.06 -16.31
CA GLU A 485 15.42 -16.30 -17.49
C GLU A 485 16.86 -16.63 -17.08
N THR A 486 17.52 -17.45 -17.89
CA THR A 486 18.97 -17.58 -17.92
C THR A 486 19.48 -17.42 -19.34
N ARG A 487 20.49 -16.57 -19.53
CA ARG A 487 21.20 -16.40 -20.80
C ARG A 487 22.60 -16.97 -20.64
N LYS A 488 22.91 -18.01 -21.38
CA LYS A 488 24.23 -18.64 -21.40
C LYS A 488 24.49 -19.17 -22.79
N LEU A 489 25.57 -18.72 -23.42
CA LEU A 489 26.07 -19.37 -24.62
C LEU A 489 26.79 -20.65 -24.21
N ALA A 490 26.24 -21.79 -24.57
CA ALA A 490 26.87 -23.09 -24.37
C ALA A 490 26.90 -23.84 -25.71
N GLN A 491 28.04 -24.44 -26.01
CA GLN A 491 28.22 -25.24 -27.22
C GLN A 491 28.56 -26.68 -26.86
N ALA A 492 28.04 -27.61 -27.63
CA ALA A 492 28.37 -29.03 -27.51
C ALA A 492 28.55 -29.63 -28.91
N ARG A 493 29.44 -30.60 -29.02
CA ARG A 493 29.57 -31.40 -30.24
C ARG A 493 28.60 -32.56 -30.18
N ALA A 494 27.93 -32.82 -31.29
CA ALA A 494 27.07 -33.98 -31.50
C ALA A 494 27.51 -34.72 -32.76
N VAL A 495 27.12 -35.99 -32.87
CA VAL A 495 27.14 -36.71 -34.15
C VAL A 495 25.71 -37.11 -34.45
N PHE A 496 25.24 -36.65 -35.60
CA PHE A 496 23.95 -37.01 -36.14
C PHE A 496 24.07 -38.26 -36.99
N THR A 497 23.01 -39.04 -37.02
CA THR A 497 22.93 -40.32 -37.73
C THR A 497 21.67 -40.36 -38.58
N PHE A 498 21.78 -41.00 -39.73
CA PHE A 498 20.76 -41.07 -40.77
C PHE A 498 20.60 -42.51 -41.27
N SER A 499 19.35 -42.96 -41.42
CA SER A 499 19.05 -44.25 -42.04
C SER A 499 17.77 -44.16 -42.88
N PRO A 500 17.80 -44.42 -44.20
CA PRO A 500 18.98 -44.72 -45.02
C PRO A 500 19.95 -43.52 -45.16
N SER A 501 21.02 -43.67 -45.94
CA SER A 501 21.93 -42.57 -46.29
C SER A 501 21.15 -41.39 -46.89
N VAL A 502 21.55 -40.16 -46.56
CA VAL A 502 20.95 -38.92 -47.06
C VAL A 502 21.93 -38.16 -47.95
N ILE A 503 21.42 -37.25 -48.79
CA ILE A 503 22.22 -36.26 -49.51
C ILE A 503 22.27 -34.99 -48.65
N PHE A 504 23.47 -34.52 -48.32
CA PHE A 504 23.69 -33.31 -47.55
C PHE A 504 23.64 -32.04 -48.42
N SER A 505 23.63 -30.86 -47.81
CA SER A 505 23.47 -29.58 -48.53
C SER A 505 24.65 -29.26 -49.46
N ASP A 506 25.82 -29.83 -49.23
CA ASP A 506 26.99 -29.72 -50.10
C ASP A 506 27.01 -30.74 -51.26
N GLY A 507 25.95 -31.56 -51.39
CA GLY A 507 25.79 -32.58 -52.41
C GLY A 507 26.45 -33.93 -52.08
N SER A 508 27.19 -34.03 -50.97
CA SER A 508 27.76 -35.31 -50.53
C SER A 508 26.68 -36.22 -49.93
N THR A 509 26.96 -37.53 -49.82
CA THR A 509 26.03 -38.50 -49.22
C THR A 509 26.64 -39.16 -47.99
N GLY A 510 25.84 -39.39 -46.96
CA GLY A 510 26.30 -40.13 -45.78
C GLY A 510 25.21 -40.57 -44.81
N THR A 511 25.61 -41.40 -43.87
CA THR A 511 24.77 -41.93 -42.77
C THR A 511 25.06 -41.27 -41.42
N SER A 512 26.01 -40.33 -41.38
CA SER A 512 26.30 -39.53 -40.19
C SER A 512 27.00 -38.23 -40.54
N GLU A 513 26.83 -37.22 -39.69
CA GLU A 513 27.62 -35.98 -39.76
C GLU A 513 27.91 -35.43 -38.35
N PRO A 514 29.07 -34.80 -38.12
CA PRO A 514 29.30 -34.04 -36.90
C PRO A 514 28.52 -32.73 -36.94
N ALA A 515 28.06 -32.27 -35.77
CA ALA A 515 27.32 -31.03 -35.63
C ALA A 515 27.73 -30.26 -34.38
N VAL A 516 27.58 -28.93 -34.43
CA VAL A 516 27.74 -28.05 -33.28
C VAL A 516 26.36 -27.60 -32.79
N VAL A 517 26.01 -28.01 -31.59
CA VAL A 517 24.82 -27.60 -30.87
C VAL A 517 25.11 -26.32 -30.11
N THR A 518 24.22 -25.33 -30.22
CA THR A 518 24.32 -24.06 -29.49
C THR A 518 23.06 -23.82 -28.67
N PHE A 519 23.22 -23.69 -27.35
CA PHE A 519 22.21 -23.19 -26.42
C PHE A 519 22.50 -21.72 -26.12
N ARG A 520 21.44 -20.90 -26.02
CA ARG A 520 21.57 -19.45 -25.74
C ARG A 520 20.75 -18.98 -24.54
N VAL A 521 19.50 -19.41 -24.44
CA VAL A 521 18.56 -18.93 -23.43
C VAL A 521 17.60 -20.03 -23.02
N ALA A 522 17.24 -20.04 -21.74
CA ALA A 522 16.01 -20.65 -21.25
C ALA A 522 15.22 -19.61 -20.46
N ASP A 523 13.95 -19.44 -20.80
CA ASP A 523 13.01 -18.55 -20.11
C ASP A 523 11.78 -19.32 -19.66
N ILE A 524 11.21 -18.93 -18.52
CA ILE A 524 9.97 -19.50 -17.98
C ILE A 524 8.91 -18.42 -17.84
N SER A 525 7.71 -18.73 -18.29
CA SER A 525 6.55 -17.84 -18.24
C SER A 525 5.31 -18.62 -17.84
N TYR A 526 4.27 -17.94 -17.37
CA TYR A 526 2.99 -18.61 -17.15
C TYR A 526 2.25 -18.81 -18.48
N ARG A 527 2.40 -17.86 -19.39
CA ARG A 527 1.85 -17.86 -20.73
C ARG A 527 2.95 -17.45 -21.71
N ASN A 528 3.15 -18.19 -22.80
CA ASN A 528 4.26 -17.87 -23.71
C ASN A 528 4.06 -16.49 -24.37
N ILE A 529 5.19 -15.87 -24.73
CA ILE A 529 5.24 -14.51 -25.27
C ILE A 529 5.21 -14.52 -26.82
N ASP A 530 5.27 -15.69 -27.48
CA ASP A 530 5.20 -15.77 -28.95
C ASP A 530 3.76 -15.47 -29.45
N LEU A 531 3.68 -14.53 -30.39
CA LEU A 531 2.45 -13.96 -30.96
C LEU A 531 1.70 -14.91 -31.89
N THR A 532 2.31 -16.02 -32.32
CA THR A 532 1.71 -16.91 -33.33
C THR A 532 0.75 -17.94 -32.75
N LYS A 533 0.95 -18.36 -31.50
CA LYS A 533 0.06 -19.26 -30.78
C LYS A 533 0.25 -19.07 -29.28
N THR A 534 -0.80 -18.68 -28.59
CA THR A 534 -0.71 -18.56 -27.14
C THR A 534 -1.06 -19.85 -26.41
N VAL A 535 -0.16 -20.27 -25.54
CA VAL A 535 -0.27 -21.41 -24.65
C VAL A 535 -0.05 -20.92 -23.21
N THR A 536 -0.94 -21.34 -22.34
CA THR A 536 -0.87 -21.08 -20.89
C THR A 536 -0.53 -22.38 -20.19
N ALA A 537 0.23 -22.31 -19.11
CA ALA A 537 0.50 -23.47 -18.27
C ALA A 537 -0.82 -24.06 -17.75
N SER A 538 -0.88 -25.39 -17.61
CA SER A 538 -2.08 -26.13 -17.22
C SER A 538 -2.58 -25.83 -15.80
N SER A 539 -1.73 -25.25 -14.95
CA SER A 539 -2.08 -24.84 -13.59
C SER A 539 -1.17 -23.72 -13.07
N HIS A 540 -1.59 -23.05 -12.00
CA HIS A 540 -0.83 -21.98 -11.33
C HIS A 540 0.51 -22.45 -10.72
N GLN A 541 0.70 -23.76 -10.58
CA GLN A 541 1.93 -24.40 -10.08
C GLN A 541 2.91 -24.75 -11.19
N LYS A 542 2.56 -24.51 -12.46
CA LYS A 542 3.35 -24.83 -13.65
C LYS A 542 3.77 -23.56 -14.39
N ALA A 543 4.76 -23.72 -15.26
CA ALA A 543 5.24 -22.72 -16.19
C ALA A 543 5.49 -23.34 -17.55
N ILE A 544 5.43 -22.51 -18.59
CA ILE A 544 5.93 -22.81 -19.92
C ILE A 544 7.40 -22.37 -19.96
N MET A 545 8.30 -23.32 -20.21
CA MET A 545 9.71 -23.04 -20.45
C MET A 545 9.97 -23.01 -21.95
N HIS A 546 10.49 -21.91 -22.47
CA HIS A 546 11.04 -21.85 -23.82
C HIS A 546 12.57 -21.97 -23.76
N VAL A 547 13.14 -22.63 -24.76
CA VAL A 547 14.59 -22.81 -24.88
C VAL A 547 15.03 -22.46 -26.30
N SER A 548 15.98 -21.53 -26.42
CA SER A 548 16.67 -21.27 -27.68
C SER A 548 17.81 -22.27 -27.84
N LEU A 549 17.57 -23.27 -28.69
CA LEU A 549 18.50 -24.31 -29.03
C LEU A 549 18.60 -24.45 -30.56
N THR A 550 19.82 -24.38 -31.07
CA THR A 550 20.09 -24.50 -32.51
C THR A 550 21.26 -25.44 -32.78
N TYR A 551 21.42 -25.88 -34.01
CA TYR A 551 22.61 -26.59 -34.47
C TYR A 551 23.08 -26.13 -35.84
N VAL A 552 24.33 -26.46 -36.15
CA VAL A 552 24.93 -26.40 -37.49
C VAL A 552 25.66 -27.72 -37.73
N GLY A 553 25.19 -28.53 -38.67
CA GLY A 553 25.88 -29.72 -39.18
C GLY A 553 27.12 -29.35 -39.99
N ALA A 554 28.05 -30.28 -40.15
CA ALA A 554 29.28 -30.02 -40.90
C ALA A 554 29.03 -29.70 -42.38
N HIS A 555 27.94 -30.24 -42.94
CA HIS A 555 27.54 -30.02 -44.32
C HIS A 555 26.39 -29.02 -44.46
N ASP A 556 26.00 -28.35 -43.37
CA ASP A 556 24.92 -27.37 -43.36
C ASP A 556 25.39 -25.98 -43.78
N SER A 557 24.58 -25.29 -44.58
CA SER A 557 24.80 -23.89 -44.97
C SER A 557 24.14 -22.88 -44.02
N GLY A 558 23.44 -23.37 -42.98
CA GLY A 558 22.59 -22.56 -42.13
C GLY A 558 22.48 -23.07 -40.70
N THR A 559 21.65 -22.40 -39.91
CA THR A 559 21.35 -22.76 -38.53
C THR A 559 19.95 -23.34 -38.44
N PHE A 560 19.83 -24.50 -37.79
CA PHE A 560 18.58 -25.24 -37.69
C PHE A 560 18.13 -25.41 -36.24
N GLY A 561 16.84 -25.64 -36.03
CA GLY A 561 16.26 -25.98 -34.74
C GLY A 561 16.13 -27.49 -34.55
N PHE A 562 15.91 -27.95 -33.32
CA PHE A 562 15.73 -29.38 -33.04
C PHE A 562 14.26 -29.80 -33.10
N PRO A 563 13.92 -30.90 -33.79
CA PRO A 563 12.60 -31.49 -33.69
C PRO A 563 12.26 -31.86 -32.24
N SER A 564 11.03 -31.58 -31.81
CA SER A 564 10.64 -31.70 -30.40
C SER A 564 10.79 -33.12 -29.83
N GLY A 565 10.66 -34.16 -30.66
CA GLY A 565 10.82 -35.57 -30.25
C GLY A 565 12.23 -35.96 -29.82
N LEU A 566 13.24 -35.12 -30.06
CA LEU A 566 14.64 -35.36 -29.65
C LEU A 566 15.04 -34.57 -28.41
N VAL A 567 14.18 -33.70 -27.90
CA VAL A 567 14.52 -32.75 -26.85
C VAL A 567 13.68 -33.01 -25.60
N THR A 568 14.37 -33.28 -24.50
CA THR A 568 13.74 -33.52 -23.20
C THR A 568 14.42 -32.65 -22.15
N PHE A 569 13.63 -32.03 -21.27
CA PHE A 569 14.15 -31.32 -20.11
C PHE A 569 13.77 -32.08 -18.83
N THR A 570 14.76 -32.34 -17.99
CA THR A 570 14.56 -33.00 -16.69
C THR A 570 14.88 -32.00 -15.58
N PRO A 571 13.87 -31.45 -14.88
CA PRO A 571 14.09 -30.64 -13.69
C PRO A 571 14.86 -31.42 -12.63
N THR A 572 15.70 -30.75 -11.86
CA THR A 572 16.38 -31.38 -10.71
C THR A 572 15.36 -31.91 -9.71
N GLY A 573 15.42 -33.21 -9.42
CA GLY A 573 14.46 -33.89 -8.54
C GLY A 573 13.05 -34.07 -9.12
N GLY A 574 12.85 -33.76 -10.42
CA GLY A 574 11.57 -33.89 -11.10
C GLY A 574 11.56 -34.95 -12.19
N LEU A 575 10.38 -35.16 -12.78
CA LEU A 575 10.22 -36.07 -13.92
C LEU A 575 10.62 -35.39 -15.24
N PRO A 576 11.14 -36.14 -16.21
CA PRO A 576 11.41 -35.63 -17.56
C PRO A 576 10.17 -35.04 -18.21
N SER A 577 10.35 -33.93 -18.91
CA SER A 577 9.32 -33.22 -19.67
C SER A 577 9.74 -33.14 -21.13
N HIS A 578 8.91 -33.64 -22.03
CA HIS A 578 9.21 -33.61 -23.47
C HIS A 578 8.87 -32.25 -24.08
N ALA A 579 9.66 -31.84 -25.07
CA ALA A 579 9.37 -30.63 -25.83
C ALA A 579 8.09 -30.79 -26.67
N ARG A 580 7.40 -29.67 -26.86
CA ARG A 580 6.29 -29.51 -27.81
C ARG A 580 6.61 -28.34 -28.73
N ASN A 581 6.52 -28.53 -30.04
CA ASN A 581 6.65 -27.44 -31.00
C ASN A 581 5.33 -26.64 -31.04
N LEU A 582 5.36 -25.35 -30.71
CA LEU A 582 4.18 -24.49 -30.80
C LEU A 582 4.05 -23.76 -32.14
N SER A 583 5.07 -23.81 -33.01
CA SER A 583 5.02 -23.08 -34.27
C SER A 583 3.93 -23.64 -35.19
N LEU A 584 3.11 -22.73 -35.74
CA LEU A 584 2.12 -23.05 -36.76
C LEU A 584 2.71 -22.99 -38.18
N THR A 585 3.91 -22.43 -38.33
CA THR A 585 4.58 -22.31 -39.62
C THR A 585 5.37 -23.58 -39.91
N THR A 586 5.08 -24.23 -41.04
CA THR A 586 5.83 -25.40 -41.51
C THR A 586 7.33 -25.09 -41.57
N GLY A 587 8.14 -25.98 -40.99
CA GLY A 587 9.61 -25.84 -40.96
C GLY A 587 10.13 -24.91 -39.85
N ARG A 588 9.28 -24.21 -39.09
CA ARG A 588 9.71 -23.42 -37.93
C ARG A 588 9.60 -24.25 -36.66
N ILE A 589 10.60 -24.11 -35.79
CA ILE A 589 10.68 -24.81 -34.51
C ILE A 589 10.63 -23.77 -33.40
N PHE A 590 9.63 -23.91 -32.53
CA PHE A 590 9.49 -23.17 -31.29
C PHE A 590 9.15 -24.16 -30.18
N ASN A 591 10.19 -24.80 -29.64
CA ASN A 591 10.04 -25.83 -28.63
C ASN A 591 9.80 -25.22 -27.26
N VAL A 592 8.75 -25.70 -26.60
CA VAL A 592 8.47 -25.39 -25.20
C VAL A 592 8.32 -26.66 -24.37
N PHE A 593 8.51 -26.51 -23.06
CA PHE A 593 8.28 -27.53 -22.06
C PHE A 593 7.27 -27.01 -21.05
N GLU A 594 6.55 -27.92 -20.41
CA GLU A 594 5.75 -27.56 -19.24
C GLU A 594 6.45 -28.08 -18.00
N VAL A 595 6.84 -27.16 -17.12
CA VAL A 595 7.73 -27.42 -15.98
C VAL A 595 7.08 -26.93 -14.68
N PRO A 596 7.55 -27.37 -13.50
CA PRO A 596 7.16 -26.73 -12.24
C PRO A 596 7.47 -25.23 -12.25
N GLY A 597 6.55 -24.38 -11.80
CA GLY A 597 6.75 -22.92 -11.80
C GLY A 597 7.90 -22.45 -10.89
N ASN A 598 8.25 -23.27 -9.91
CA ASN A 598 9.37 -23.07 -9.00
C ASN A 598 10.68 -23.73 -9.46
N VAL A 599 10.78 -24.22 -10.71
CA VAL A 599 12.00 -24.88 -11.21
C VAL A 599 13.21 -23.94 -11.15
N THR A 600 14.29 -24.37 -10.52
CA THR A 600 15.53 -23.58 -10.43
C THR A 600 16.67 -24.15 -11.25
N SER A 601 16.64 -25.44 -11.55
CA SER A 601 17.65 -26.10 -12.36
C SER A 601 17.13 -27.38 -13.01
N GLY A 602 17.87 -27.86 -13.99
CA GLY A 602 17.64 -29.15 -14.64
C GLY A 602 18.65 -29.42 -15.74
N VAL A 603 18.44 -30.51 -16.48
CA VAL A 603 19.28 -30.90 -17.60
C VAL A 603 18.44 -30.99 -18.86
N LEU A 604 18.84 -30.24 -19.89
CA LEU A 604 18.32 -30.41 -21.24
C LEU A 604 19.10 -31.53 -21.93
N THR A 605 18.39 -32.54 -22.41
CA THR A 605 18.96 -33.72 -23.07
C THR A 605 18.51 -33.76 -24.52
N LEU A 606 19.48 -33.94 -25.42
CA LEU A 606 19.27 -34.22 -26.83
C LEU A 606 19.64 -35.66 -27.10
N ALA A 607 18.66 -36.49 -27.39
CA ALA A 607 18.86 -37.92 -27.56
C ALA A 607 17.75 -38.56 -28.40
N GLY A 608 17.99 -39.81 -28.80
CA GLY A 608 17.03 -40.64 -29.50
C GLY A 608 17.05 -40.44 -31.00
N SER A 609 15.93 -40.81 -31.62
CA SER A 609 15.78 -40.79 -33.08
C SER A 609 14.32 -40.59 -33.46
N ILE A 610 14.09 -39.96 -34.60
CA ILE A 610 12.76 -39.70 -35.15
C ILE A 610 12.76 -39.95 -36.65
N ASN A 611 11.59 -40.19 -37.23
CA ASN A 611 11.43 -40.23 -38.68
C ASN A 611 11.16 -38.83 -39.21
N GLN A 612 11.82 -38.47 -40.31
CA GLN A 612 11.69 -37.21 -41.02
C GLN A 612 11.37 -37.50 -42.49
N PRO A 613 10.43 -36.77 -43.11
CA PRO A 613 10.18 -36.90 -44.54
C PRO A 613 11.34 -36.27 -45.33
N PHE A 614 11.64 -36.84 -46.50
CA PHE A 614 12.44 -36.13 -47.48
C PHE A 614 11.63 -34.96 -48.06
N GLN A 615 12.23 -33.78 -48.20
CA GLN A 615 11.54 -32.66 -48.84
C GLN A 615 11.12 -33.04 -50.27
N GLY A 616 9.86 -32.77 -50.61
CA GLY A 616 9.33 -33.03 -51.96
C GLY A 616 9.16 -34.51 -52.32
N SER A 617 9.26 -35.43 -51.35
CA SER A 617 9.15 -36.87 -51.58
C SER A 617 8.22 -37.54 -50.55
N THR A 618 7.67 -38.70 -50.91
CA THR A 618 6.91 -39.56 -50.00
C THR A 618 7.80 -40.43 -49.13
N GLY A 619 9.11 -40.44 -49.37
CA GLY A 619 10.09 -41.19 -48.58
C GLY A 619 10.39 -40.51 -47.24
N SER A 620 10.94 -41.28 -46.30
CA SER A 620 11.40 -40.78 -45.01
C SER A 620 12.77 -41.36 -44.64
N TYR A 621 13.52 -40.64 -43.81
CA TYR A 621 14.74 -41.11 -43.17
C TYR A 621 14.62 -41.01 -41.65
N ARG A 622 15.34 -41.87 -40.94
CA ARG A 622 15.48 -41.80 -39.49
C ARG A 622 16.63 -40.88 -39.15
N PHE A 623 16.34 -39.77 -38.50
CA PHE A 623 17.31 -38.83 -37.94
C PHE A 623 17.53 -39.16 -36.46
N GLY A 624 18.78 -39.32 -36.02
CA GLY A 624 19.10 -39.63 -34.63
C GLY A 624 20.38 -38.97 -34.14
N ILE A 625 20.53 -38.95 -32.82
CA ILE A 625 21.73 -38.43 -32.14
C ILE A 625 22.49 -39.63 -31.58
N GLN A 626 23.73 -39.83 -32.04
CA GLN A 626 24.53 -41.01 -31.71
C GLN A 626 24.82 -41.11 -30.20
N THR A 627 25.29 -40.01 -29.61
CA THR A 627 25.58 -39.91 -28.17
C THR A 627 24.75 -38.79 -27.57
N PRO A 628 23.97 -39.04 -26.50
CA PRO A 628 23.18 -38.00 -25.85
C PRO A 628 24.00 -36.75 -25.49
N VAL A 629 23.49 -35.58 -25.86
CA VAL A 629 24.07 -34.29 -25.45
C VAL A 629 23.29 -33.78 -24.24
N GLN A 630 24.01 -33.42 -23.18
CA GLN A 630 23.41 -32.90 -21.95
C GLN A 630 23.89 -31.47 -21.67
N ILE A 631 22.94 -30.57 -21.44
CA ILE A 631 23.19 -29.15 -21.18
C ILE A 631 22.56 -28.79 -19.82
N PRO A 632 23.34 -28.50 -18.78
CA PRO A 632 22.79 -28.07 -17.50
C PRO A 632 22.24 -26.65 -17.61
N ILE A 633 21.01 -26.46 -17.11
CA ILE A 633 20.29 -25.19 -17.08
C ILE A 633 20.08 -24.79 -15.62
N SER A 634 20.32 -23.51 -15.31
CA SER A 634 20.07 -22.90 -14.00
C SER A 634 19.33 -21.58 -14.17
N ILE A 635 18.15 -21.47 -13.58
CA ILE A 635 17.27 -20.30 -13.57
C ILE A 635 16.97 -19.99 -12.09
N PRO A 636 17.75 -19.15 -11.40
CA PRO A 636 17.48 -18.83 -10.00
C PRO A 636 16.09 -18.20 -9.83
N ALA A 637 15.49 -18.31 -8.65
CA ALA A 637 14.18 -17.68 -8.37
C ALA A 637 14.28 -16.16 -8.17
N GLY A 638 15.42 -15.71 -7.62
CA GLY A 638 15.70 -14.31 -7.24
C GLY A 638 15.22 -13.99 -5.83
#